data_AF-A0A2E1VW20-F1
#
_entry.id   AF-A0A2E1VW20-F1
#
_cell.length_a   1.000
_cell.length_b   1.000
_cell.length_c   1.000
_cell.angle_alpha   90.00
_cell.angle_beta   90.00
_cell.angle_gamma   90.00
#
_symmetry.space_group_name_H-M   'P 1'
#
loop_
_entity.id
_entity.type
_entity.pdbx_description
1 polymer ?
#
loop_
_entity_poly.entity_id
_entity_poly.type
_entity_poly.pdbx_seq_one_letter_code
_entity_poly.pdbx_strand_id
1 'polypeptide(L)'
;MSAESPTPGAVAAPPLERFRYDDAIVRKFLFASLAWGAVGMLVGLIAALQLAEPWFNRLGLPPEWAQYLSFGRLRPLHTNAVIFAFAGNGIFAAVYYSTQRLLKTRMFSDKLSKIHFWGWQGIILSAAITLPLGITQSREYAELEWPIDIAITLVWVVFALNFFGTLKIRRERHIYVAIWFYIATIVAIAVLHIFNNIWAIAGPFKSYSVYAGAQDAFMQWWYGHNAVAFFLTTPFLGLMYYFLPKAAERPVFSYRLSILHFWSLVFIYIWAGPHHLHYTAIPEWSSTLGMLFSVMLWMPSWGGMLNGLLTLRGAWHKVARDPILKFFVVGVTFYGMSTFEGPLLSVKAVNSLSHYTDWTIAHVHGGALGWVGFMVFGMAYWLMPRLYQTAGMAKPKWVEWHFWLGTIGILIYIVTIYSAGLTQGLMWRAFDADGMLEYGDFMETVTVLIPMYWGRVLGGGMYLAGLLLMLANLFLTWRKRPATYDEPEYEAAPLHGPAPASPVQAPAMRGQANPLSLLLLLIGGLCGVILFAFGAGGDLGKMLVFITITALVLGVLFGLGRSLGYLAQMKWHRAWEARTLKFTVWVAISVVTASLFEIIPTFAIKSNVKTIEAVKPYTPLELYGRDIYIAEGCYNCHSQMVRPLRFETERFGEYSKAGEFVYDHPFQWGSRRIGPDLHRIGIRQSSVAWHVTHLIDPRTTSQTSIMPSYEHLALEDTPYEDLVARVGAMRFLGVPYSEEEQTNAPEIARAQAAALGARLVDENGPEGLADTKIIALTAYLLRLGTDATGFNATVGEGAQ
;
A
#
# COMPACT_ATOMS: atom_id res chain seq x y z
N MET A 1 -15.03 -49.44 -63.23
CA MET A 1 -15.58 -49.28 -61.87
C MET A 1 -14.51 -48.61 -61.01
N SER A 2 -14.50 -47.28 -61.01
CA SER A 2 -13.59 -46.46 -60.21
C SER A 2 -14.22 -46.24 -58.83
N ALA A 3 -13.62 -46.79 -57.79
CA ALA A 3 -14.03 -46.58 -56.41
C ALA A 3 -13.68 -45.13 -55.99
N GLU A 4 -14.72 -44.34 -55.69
CA GLU A 4 -14.57 -43.05 -55.04
C GLU A 4 -14.01 -43.23 -53.63
N SER A 5 -12.95 -42.49 -53.32
CA SER A 5 -12.43 -42.31 -51.97
C SER A 5 -13.46 -41.60 -51.09
N PRO A 6 -13.64 -42.00 -49.82
CA PRO A 6 -14.60 -41.34 -48.93
C PRO A 6 -14.16 -39.89 -48.65
N THR A 7 -15.08 -38.96 -48.83
CA THR A 7 -14.94 -37.56 -48.43
C THR A 7 -14.62 -37.47 -46.93
N PRO A 8 -13.71 -36.58 -46.49
CA PRO A 8 -13.45 -36.37 -45.08
C PRO A 8 -14.73 -35.88 -44.41
N GLY A 9 -15.26 -36.66 -43.46
CA GLY A 9 -16.43 -36.28 -42.69
C GLY A 9 -16.25 -34.90 -42.06
N ALA A 10 -17.14 -33.97 -42.40
CA ALA A 10 -17.23 -32.68 -41.75
C ALA A 10 -17.39 -32.91 -40.24
N VAL A 11 -16.36 -32.56 -39.46
CA VAL A 11 -16.46 -32.52 -38.00
C VAL A 11 -17.54 -31.50 -37.67
N ALA A 12 -18.69 -31.98 -37.17
CA ALA A 12 -19.80 -31.12 -36.78
C ALA A 12 -19.30 -30.03 -35.83
N ALA A 13 -19.63 -28.77 -36.14
CA ALA A 13 -19.28 -27.66 -35.27
C ALA A 13 -19.88 -27.91 -33.87
N PRO A 14 -19.10 -27.68 -32.79
CA PRO A 14 -19.60 -27.94 -31.44
C PRO A 14 -20.85 -27.11 -31.16
N PRO A 15 -21.84 -27.68 -30.45
CA PRO A 15 -23.10 -27.00 -30.17
C PRO A 15 -22.85 -25.71 -29.38
N LEU A 16 -23.55 -24.64 -29.75
CA LEU A 16 -23.47 -23.37 -29.03
C LEU A 16 -24.14 -23.50 -27.66
N GLU A 17 -23.44 -23.07 -26.61
CA GLU A 17 -24.00 -22.99 -25.27
C GLU A 17 -24.54 -21.60 -24.99
N ARG A 18 -25.69 -21.56 -24.31
CA ARG A 18 -26.38 -20.33 -23.90
C ARG A 18 -26.06 -19.97 -22.47
N PHE A 19 -25.79 -18.69 -22.20
CA PHE A 19 -25.53 -18.18 -20.86
C PHE A 19 -25.91 -16.71 -20.73
N ARG A 20 -26.11 -16.26 -19.48
CA ARG A 20 -26.41 -14.87 -19.12
C ARG A 20 -25.36 -14.37 -18.15
N TYR A 21 -24.92 -13.12 -18.28
CA TYR A 21 -23.99 -12.52 -17.33
C TYR A 21 -24.65 -12.15 -16.00
N ASP A 22 -23.91 -12.23 -14.90
CA ASP A 22 -24.33 -11.69 -13.61
C ASP A 22 -23.93 -10.21 -13.54
N ASP A 23 -24.83 -9.33 -13.99
CA ASP A 23 -24.65 -7.88 -13.84
C ASP A 23 -25.21 -7.37 -12.50
N ALA A 24 -25.92 -8.21 -11.73
CA ALA A 24 -26.45 -7.83 -10.43
C ALA A 24 -25.34 -7.66 -9.40
N ILE A 25 -24.36 -8.57 -9.39
CA ILE A 25 -23.19 -8.42 -8.53
C ILE A 25 -22.34 -7.19 -8.89
N VAL A 26 -22.23 -6.88 -10.19
CA VAL A 26 -21.50 -5.69 -10.66
C VAL A 26 -22.15 -4.42 -10.15
N ARG A 27 -23.50 -4.32 -10.23
CA ARG A 27 -24.24 -3.17 -9.68
C ARG A 27 -23.96 -2.98 -8.18
N LYS A 28 -23.90 -4.06 -7.41
CA LYS A 28 -23.63 -4.01 -5.96
C LYS A 28 -22.24 -3.46 -5.66
N PHE A 29 -21.18 -4.01 -6.27
CA PHE A 29 -19.82 -3.52 -6.10
C PHE A 29 -19.65 -2.09 -6.63
N LEU A 30 -20.26 -1.75 -7.77
CA LEU A 30 -20.19 -0.39 -8.31
C LEU A 30 -20.83 0.63 -7.36
N PHE A 31 -22.02 0.34 -6.83
CA PHE A 31 -22.67 1.21 -5.86
C PHE A 31 -21.84 1.33 -4.57
N ALA A 32 -21.37 0.20 -4.03
CA ALA A 32 -20.55 0.16 -2.83
C ALA A 32 -19.25 0.96 -3.00
N SER A 33 -18.60 0.87 -4.16
CA SER A 33 -17.41 1.67 -4.48
C SER A 33 -17.71 3.16 -4.32
N LEU A 34 -18.75 3.67 -4.98
CA LEU A 34 -19.06 5.10 -4.95
C LEU A 34 -19.54 5.58 -3.57
N ALA A 35 -20.31 4.76 -2.86
CA ALA A 35 -20.75 5.08 -1.50
C ALA A 35 -19.56 5.16 -0.53
N TRP A 36 -18.69 4.16 -0.53
CA TRP A 36 -17.47 4.17 0.30
C TRP A 36 -16.45 5.19 -0.18
N GLY A 37 -16.43 5.55 -1.46
CA GLY A 37 -15.66 6.68 -1.99
C GLY A 37 -16.06 7.99 -1.32
N ALA A 38 -17.36 8.25 -1.19
CA ALA A 38 -17.84 9.45 -0.50
C ALA A 38 -17.45 9.44 0.98
N VAL A 39 -17.59 8.30 1.67
CA VAL A 39 -17.18 8.16 3.08
C VAL A 39 -15.67 8.36 3.24
N GLY A 40 -14.85 7.63 2.48
CA GLY A 40 -13.40 7.69 2.58
C GLY A 40 -12.84 9.08 2.27
N MET A 41 -13.36 9.74 1.22
CA MET A 41 -12.96 11.10 0.87
C MET A 41 -13.47 12.14 1.89
N LEU A 42 -14.63 11.93 2.51
CA LEU A 42 -15.12 12.76 3.61
C LEU A 42 -14.22 12.66 4.85
N VAL A 43 -13.86 11.44 5.27
CA VAL A 43 -12.91 11.24 6.38
C VAL A 43 -11.56 11.87 6.05
N GLY A 44 -11.11 11.77 4.80
CA GLY A 44 -9.90 12.46 4.32
C GLY A 44 -9.99 13.99 4.41
N LEU A 45 -11.15 14.57 4.08
CA LEU A 45 -11.40 16.00 4.20
C LEU A 45 -11.43 16.44 5.68
N ILE A 46 -12.03 15.64 6.57
CA ILE A 46 -12.01 15.88 8.02
C ILE A 46 -10.56 15.84 8.53
N ALA A 47 -9.77 14.84 8.16
CA ALA A 47 -8.36 14.75 8.52
C ALA A 47 -7.54 15.93 7.95
N ALA A 48 -7.86 16.41 6.75
CA ALA A 48 -7.22 17.60 6.18
C ALA A 48 -7.56 18.88 6.96
N LEU A 49 -8.81 19.02 7.43
CA LEU A 49 -9.27 20.11 8.29
C LEU A 49 -8.58 20.08 9.66
N GLN A 50 -8.39 18.88 10.25
CA GLN A 50 -7.70 18.70 11.55
C GLN A 50 -6.26 19.20 11.54
N LEU A 51 -5.59 19.11 10.40
CA LEU A 51 -4.24 19.63 10.21
C LEU A 51 -4.22 21.15 9.95
N ALA A 52 -5.28 21.69 9.36
CA ALA A 52 -5.40 23.12 9.07
C ALA A 52 -5.87 23.92 10.30
N GLU A 53 -6.73 23.32 11.12
CA GLU A 53 -7.31 23.91 12.31
C GLU A 53 -7.56 22.81 13.37
N PRO A 54 -6.79 22.79 14.47
CA PRO A 54 -6.82 21.69 15.43
C PRO A 54 -8.16 21.51 16.15
N TRP A 55 -9.02 22.53 16.20
CA TRP A 55 -10.38 22.44 16.75
C TRP A 55 -11.18 21.27 16.13
N PHE A 56 -10.93 20.91 14.86
CA PHE A 56 -11.60 19.78 14.19
C PHE A 56 -11.23 18.39 14.74
N ASN A 57 -10.23 18.27 15.61
CA ASN A 57 -9.94 17.01 16.32
C ASN A 57 -10.97 16.72 17.43
N ARG A 58 -11.64 17.76 17.94
CA ARG A 58 -12.60 17.66 19.05
C ARG A 58 -14.04 17.95 18.61
N LEU A 59 -14.24 18.86 17.65
CA LEU A 59 -15.58 19.35 17.24
C LEU A 59 -16.46 19.83 18.42
N GLY A 60 -15.83 20.31 19.50
CA GLY A 60 -16.53 20.69 20.73
C GLY A 60 -17.11 19.54 21.56
N LEU A 61 -16.82 18.28 21.21
CA LEU A 61 -17.23 17.10 21.99
C LEU A 61 -16.40 16.96 23.28
N PRO A 62 -16.94 16.32 24.32
CA PRO A 62 -16.17 16.00 25.52
C PRO A 62 -15.13 14.88 25.24
N PRO A 63 -14.10 14.71 26.10
CA PRO A 63 -12.94 13.86 25.81
C PRO A 63 -13.29 12.42 25.46
N GLU A 64 -14.27 11.86 26.16
CA GLU A 64 -14.73 10.48 25.97
C GLU A 64 -15.23 10.20 24.55
N TRP A 65 -15.73 11.22 23.84
CA TRP A 65 -16.17 11.12 22.44
C TRP A 65 -15.15 11.68 21.45
N ALA A 66 -14.39 12.70 21.85
CA ALA A 66 -13.40 13.35 21.00
C ALA A 66 -12.27 12.41 20.58
N GLN A 67 -11.88 11.46 21.44
CA GLN A 67 -10.79 10.50 21.16
C GLN A 67 -10.97 9.72 19.84
N TYR A 68 -12.22 9.39 19.48
CA TYR A 68 -12.54 8.63 18.26
C TYR A 68 -12.40 9.46 16.98
N LEU A 69 -12.33 10.78 17.11
CA LEU A 69 -12.20 11.72 16.00
C LEU A 69 -10.78 12.24 15.84
N SER A 70 -9.82 11.85 16.70
CA SER A 70 -8.44 12.34 16.58
C SER A 70 -7.83 11.99 15.22
N PHE A 71 -6.98 12.88 14.70
CA PHE A 71 -6.28 12.67 13.42
C PHE A 71 -5.53 11.33 13.36
N GLY A 72 -4.89 10.95 14.48
CA GLY A 72 -4.13 9.71 14.58
C GLY A 72 -4.98 8.46 14.32
N ARG A 73 -6.23 8.44 14.78
CA ARG A 73 -7.16 7.31 14.56
C ARG A 73 -7.94 7.42 13.24
N LEU A 74 -8.26 8.64 12.78
CA LEU A 74 -8.98 8.85 11.52
C LEU A 74 -8.11 8.70 10.26
N ARG A 75 -6.80 8.95 10.33
CA ARG A 75 -5.89 8.75 9.18
C ARG A 75 -5.93 7.31 8.65
N PRO A 76 -5.72 6.25 9.45
CA PRO A 76 -5.79 4.88 8.94
C PRO A 76 -7.19 4.51 8.47
N LEU A 77 -8.25 5.06 9.07
CA LEU A 77 -9.62 4.88 8.57
C LEU A 77 -9.80 5.48 7.17
N HIS A 78 -9.33 6.72 6.94
CA HIS A 78 -9.33 7.32 5.62
C HIS A 78 -8.62 6.42 4.62
N THR A 79 -7.38 6.01 4.92
CA THR A 79 -6.55 5.12 4.08
C THR A 79 -7.30 3.84 3.71
N ASN A 80 -7.83 3.12 4.70
CA ASN A 80 -8.56 1.86 4.48
C ASN A 80 -9.83 2.07 3.67
N ALA A 81 -10.58 3.15 3.94
CA ALA A 81 -11.80 3.48 3.22
C ALA A 81 -11.53 3.86 1.76
N VAL A 82 -10.47 4.62 1.44
CA VAL A 82 -10.20 4.99 0.04
C VAL A 82 -9.53 3.87 -0.76
N ILE A 83 -8.70 3.03 -0.11
CA ILE A 83 -8.01 1.93 -0.78
C ILE A 83 -8.90 0.69 -0.84
N PHE A 84 -9.23 0.08 0.29
CA PHE A 84 -9.90 -1.22 0.30
C PHE A 84 -11.41 -1.13 0.10
N ALA A 85 -12.04 -0.02 0.53
CA ALA A 85 -13.47 0.17 0.31
C ALA A 85 -13.77 0.80 -1.06
N PHE A 86 -13.31 2.02 -1.36
CA PHE A 86 -13.56 2.67 -2.64
C PHE A 86 -12.89 1.97 -3.82
N ALA A 87 -11.54 1.91 -3.83
CA ALA A 87 -10.81 1.33 -4.94
C ALA A 87 -11.01 -0.19 -5.00
N GLY A 88 -11.04 -0.89 -3.87
CA GLY A 88 -11.32 -2.34 -3.79
C GLY A 88 -12.66 -2.72 -4.42
N ASN A 89 -13.77 -2.07 -4.02
CA ASN A 89 -15.06 -2.31 -4.67
C ASN A 89 -15.05 -1.92 -6.16
N GLY A 90 -14.31 -0.87 -6.55
CA GLY A 90 -14.13 -0.48 -7.94
C GLY A 90 -13.43 -1.56 -8.78
N ILE A 91 -12.37 -2.16 -8.23
CA ILE A 91 -11.65 -3.29 -8.81
C ILE A 91 -12.60 -4.48 -8.98
N PHE A 92 -13.36 -4.84 -7.94
CA PHE A 92 -14.27 -5.97 -8.03
C PHE A 92 -15.37 -5.74 -9.05
N ALA A 93 -15.95 -4.53 -9.13
CA ALA A 93 -16.89 -4.19 -10.18
C ALA A 93 -16.26 -4.36 -11.58
N ALA A 94 -15.03 -3.89 -11.77
CA ALA A 94 -14.28 -4.03 -13.02
C ALA A 94 -14.05 -5.51 -13.37
N VAL A 95 -13.56 -6.31 -12.41
CA VAL A 95 -13.25 -7.74 -12.59
C VAL A 95 -14.52 -8.52 -12.91
N TYR A 96 -15.57 -8.39 -12.10
CA TYR A 96 -16.83 -9.12 -12.31
C TYR A 96 -17.51 -8.74 -13.62
N TYR A 97 -17.41 -7.49 -14.06
CA TYR A 97 -17.99 -7.07 -15.34
C TYR A 97 -17.19 -7.56 -16.55
N SER A 98 -15.89 -7.29 -16.56
CA SER A 98 -15.03 -7.50 -17.72
C SER A 98 -14.66 -8.97 -17.91
N THR A 99 -14.41 -9.72 -16.82
CA THR A 99 -14.00 -11.13 -16.90
C THR A 99 -15.05 -11.98 -17.61
N GLN A 100 -16.31 -11.80 -17.26
CA GLN A 100 -17.42 -12.51 -17.89
C GLN A 100 -17.45 -12.29 -19.42
N ARG A 101 -17.30 -11.03 -19.83
CA ARG A 101 -17.37 -10.61 -21.24
C ARG A 101 -16.12 -10.99 -22.03
N LEU A 102 -14.94 -10.94 -21.41
CA LEU A 102 -13.67 -11.32 -22.03
C LEU A 102 -13.52 -12.83 -22.18
N LEU A 103 -14.12 -13.61 -21.27
CA LEU A 103 -14.08 -15.07 -21.29
C LEU A 103 -15.30 -15.69 -21.97
N LYS A 104 -16.30 -14.88 -22.32
CA LYS A 104 -17.61 -15.27 -22.84
C LYS A 104 -18.25 -16.36 -21.99
N THR A 105 -18.35 -16.09 -20.69
CA THR A 105 -19.03 -16.98 -19.74
C THR A 105 -19.55 -16.20 -18.55
N ARG A 106 -20.60 -16.72 -17.90
CA ARG A 106 -21.00 -16.25 -16.57
C ARG A 106 -19.89 -16.54 -15.55
N MET A 107 -19.84 -15.78 -14.46
CA MET A 107 -19.06 -16.14 -13.29
C MET A 107 -19.35 -17.58 -12.85
N PHE A 108 -18.33 -18.26 -12.34
CA PHE A 108 -18.39 -19.66 -11.95
C PHE A 108 -19.47 -19.97 -10.91
N SER A 109 -19.66 -19.09 -9.92
CA SER A 109 -20.70 -19.27 -8.91
C SER A 109 -21.23 -17.93 -8.36
N ASP A 110 -22.52 -17.69 -8.56
CA ASP A 110 -23.27 -16.58 -7.94
C ASP A 110 -23.25 -16.62 -6.40
N LYS A 111 -23.17 -17.81 -5.78
CA LYS A 111 -23.06 -17.94 -4.32
C LYS A 111 -21.75 -17.36 -3.81
N LEU A 112 -20.61 -17.80 -4.37
CA LEU A 112 -19.28 -17.23 -4.09
C LEU A 112 -19.25 -15.72 -4.37
N SER A 113 -19.88 -15.25 -5.45
CA SER A 113 -20.02 -13.81 -5.72
C SER A 113 -20.68 -13.05 -4.56
N LYS A 114 -21.78 -13.59 -4.01
CA LYS A 114 -22.52 -12.99 -2.88
C LYS A 114 -21.74 -13.07 -1.56
N ILE A 115 -21.08 -14.20 -1.29
CA ILE A 115 -20.21 -14.36 -0.10
C ILE A 115 -19.06 -13.36 -0.17
N HIS A 116 -18.41 -13.22 -1.33
CA HIS A 116 -17.37 -12.23 -1.54
C HIS A 116 -17.89 -10.82 -1.25
N PHE A 117 -19.01 -10.41 -1.87
CA PHE A 117 -19.57 -9.08 -1.64
C PHE A 117 -19.85 -8.81 -0.16
N TRP A 118 -20.68 -9.63 0.50
CA TRP A 118 -21.05 -9.36 1.88
C TRP A 118 -19.90 -9.55 2.87
N GLY A 119 -18.99 -10.49 2.61
CA GLY A 119 -17.75 -10.64 3.39
C GLY A 119 -16.88 -9.39 3.29
N TRP A 120 -16.69 -8.84 2.09
CA TRP A 120 -15.93 -7.61 1.90
C TRP A 120 -16.60 -6.40 2.55
N GLN A 121 -17.93 -6.27 2.44
CA GLN A 121 -18.66 -5.20 3.15
C GLN A 121 -18.54 -5.33 4.67
N GLY A 122 -18.56 -6.56 5.20
CA GLY A 122 -18.35 -6.83 6.63
C GLY A 122 -16.96 -6.44 7.12
N ILE A 123 -15.92 -6.72 6.32
CA ILE A 123 -14.54 -6.29 6.60
C ILE A 123 -14.44 -4.76 6.62
N ILE A 124 -15.01 -4.07 5.63
CA ILE A 124 -15.00 -2.60 5.58
C ILE A 124 -15.72 -2.01 6.79
N LEU A 125 -16.87 -2.57 7.17
CA LEU A 125 -17.60 -2.12 8.35
C LEU A 125 -16.80 -2.38 9.64
N SER A 126 -16.10 -3.51 9.72
CA SER A 126 -15.21 -3.81 10.85
C SER A 126 -14.11 -2.77 10.95
N ALA A 127 -13.44 -2.41 9.84
CA ALA A 127 -12.45 -1.34 9.80
C ALA A 127 -13.00 0.02 10.23
N ALA A 128 -14.23 0.36 9.81
CA ALA A 128 -14.91 1.60 10.20
C ALA A 128 -15.22 1.67 11.70
N ILE A 129 -15.30 0.53 12.39
CA ILE A 129 -15.53 0.45 13.83
C ILE A 129 -14.19 0.38 14.57
N THR A 130 -13.29 -0.53 14.18
CA THR A 130 -12.09 -0.84 14.96
C THR A 130 -11.02 0.25 14.90
N LEU A 131 -10.83 0.90 13.75
CA LEU A 131 -9.78 1.92 13.60
C LEU A 131 -10.03 3.18 14.46
N PRO A 132 -11.25 3.77 14.49
CA PRO A 132 -11.56 4.84 15.44
C PRO A 132 -11.44 4.43 16.91
N LEU A 133 -11.66 3.14 17.23
CA LEU A 133 -11.47 2.61 18.59
C LEU A 133 -9.98 2.40 18.97
N GLY A 134 -9.04 2.72 18.08
CA GLY A 134 -7.60 2.54 18.33
C GLY A 134 -7.13 1.08 18.22
N ILE A 135 -7.95 0.20 17.66
CA ILE A 135 -7.57 -1.20 17.42
C ILE A 135 -6.82 -1.26 16.08
N THR A 136 -5.49 -1.20 16.16
CA THR A 136 -4.61 -1.13 15.00
C THR A 136 -3.27 -1.84 15.22
N GLN A 137 -2.73 -2.43 14.16
CA GLN A 137 -1.37 -2.98 14.11
C GLN A 137 -0.30 -1.90 13.89
N SER A 138 -0.65 -0.63 13.66
CA SER A 138 0.24 0.49 13.25
C SER A 138 1.01 0.32 11.93
N ARG A 139 0.78 -0.76 11.19
CA ARG A 139 1.41 -1.05 9.91
C ARG A 139 0.60 -0.46 8.77
N GLU A 140 1.17 0.50 8.03
CA GLU A 140 0.44 1.22 6.97
C GLU A 140 -0.15 0.26 5.92
N TYR A 141 -1.43 0.46 5.57
CA TYR A 141 -2.20 -0.42 4.69
C TYR A 141 -2.43 -1.86 5.21
N ALA A 142 -2.01 -2.17 6.44
CA ALA A 142 -2.21 -3.43 7.16
C ALA A 142 -2.63 -3.15 8.61
N GLU A 143 -3.41 -2.10 8.83
CA GLU A 143 -3.73 -1.61 10.18
C GLU A 143 -4.69 -2.53 10.93
N LEU A 144 -5.51 -3.33 10.23
CA LEU A 144 -6.59 -4.09 10.84
C LEU A 144 -6.04 -5.28 11.62
N GLU A 145 -6.49 -5.47 12.86
CA GLU A 145 -6.02 -6.56 13.73
C GLU A 145 -6.37 -7.98 13.24
N TRP A 146 -5.69 -8.96 13.83
CA TRP A 146 -5.63 -10.33 13.33
C TRP A 146 -6.97 -11.03 12.99
N PRO A 147 -8.10 -10.81 13.69
CA PRO A 147 -9.36 -11.47 13.32
C PRO A 147 -9.84 -11.00 11.95
N ILE A 148 -9.62 -9.72 11.64
CA ILE A 148 -10.01 -9.11 10.37
C ILE A 148 -9.05 -9.53 9.26
N ASP A 149 -7.75 -9.71 9.56
CA ASP A 149 -6.80 -10.27 8.60
C ASP A 149 -7.16 -11.69 8.15
N ILE A 150 -7.61 -12.53 9.07
CA ILE A 150 -8.12 -13.87 8.74
C ILE A 150 -9.36 -13.74 7.86
N ALA A 151 -10.29 -12.84 8.21
CA ALA A 151 -11.49 -12.61 7.42
C ALA A 151 -11.16 -12.14 5.99
N ILE A 152 -10.20 -11.23 5.83
CA ILE A 152 -9.68 -10.77 4.53
C ILE A 152 -9.14 -11.96 3.74
N THR A 153 -8.30 -12.79 4.37
CA THR A 153 -7.72 -13.98 3.71
C THR A 153 -8.82 -14.92 3.19
N LEU A 154 -9.81 -15.24 4.02
CA LEU A 154 -10.90 -16.15 3.66
C LEU A 154 -11.77 -15.55 2.52
N VAL A 155 -12.12 -14.27 2.61
CA VAL A 155 -12.92 -13.59 1.58
C VAL A 155 -12.15 -13.45 0.26
N TRP A 156 -10.84 -13.19 0.33
CA TRP A 156 -9.97 -13.15 -0.85
C TRP A 156 -9.85 -14.52 -1.52
N VAL A 157 -9.77 -15.61 -0.74
CA VAL A 157 -9.82 -16.99 -1.28
C VAL A 157 -11.16 -17.26 -1.97
N VAL A 158 -12.29 -16.86 -1.39
CA VAL A 158 -13.62 -16.98 -2.03
C VAL A 158 -13.65 -16.25 -3.38
N PHE A 159 -13.11 -15.02 -3.42
CA PHE A 159 -12.98 -14.26 -4.66
C PHE A 159 -12.10 -14.98 -5.69
N ALA A 160 -10.92 -15.44 -5.28
CA ALA A 160 -9.97 -16.15 -6.13
C ALA A 160 -10.59 -17.43 -6.71
N LEU A 161 -11.25 -18.24 -5.89
CA LEU A 161 -11.92 -19.48 -6.33
C LEU A 161 -12.98 -19.19 -7.39
N ASN A 162 -13.76 -18.13 -7.22
CA ASN A 162 -14.77 -17.74 -8.21
C ASN A 162 -14.12 -17.26 -9.52
N PHE A 163 -13.08 -16.43 -9.43
CA PHE A 163 -12.35 -15.92 -10.60
C PHE A 163 -11.64 -17.04 -11.38
N PHE A 164 -10.85 -17.88 -10.72
CA PHE A 164 -10.15 -18.99 -11.35
C PHE A 164 -11.10 -20.10 -11.83
N GLY A 165 -12.20 -20.33 -11.12
CA GLY A 165 -13.30 -21.17 -11.60
C GLY A 165 -13.87 -20.66 -12.92
N THR A 166 -14.00 -19.33 -13.07
CA THR A 166 -14.50 -18.70 -14.30
C THR A 166 -13.51 -18.87 -15.47
N LEU A 167 -12.20 -18.80 -15.19
CA LEU A 167 -11.15 -19.10 -16.18
C LEU A 167 -11.17 -20.56 -16.66
N LYS A 168 -11.62 -21.49 -15.81
CA LYS A 168 -11.73 -22.91 -16.15
C LYS A 168 -12.87 -23.19 -17.14
N ILE A 169 -14.00 -22.48 -16.99
CA ILE A 169 -15.21 -22.64 -17.83
C ILE A 169 -15.28 -21.64 -18.99
N ARG A 170 -14.17 -20.95 -19.29
CA ARG A 170 -14.12 -19.95 -20.36
C ARG A 170 -14.38 -20.57 -21.74
N ARG A 171 -14.88 -19.75 -22.65
CA ARG A 171 -15.08 -20.10 -24.07
C ARG A 171 -13.99 -19.52 -24.98
N GLU A 172 -13.33 -18.45 -24.54
CA GLU A 172 -12.19 -17.88 -25.25
C GLU A 172 -10.89 -18.63 -24.95
N ARG A 173 -10.19 -19.05 -26.01
CA ARG A 173 -8.96 -19.83 -25.84
C ARG A 173 -7.85 -18.99 -25.21
N HIS A 174 -7.59 -17.81 -25.75
CA HIS A 174 -6.56 -16.89 -25.27
C HIS A 174 -7.17 -15.89 -24.30
N ILE A 175 -6.55 -15.73 -23.13
CA ILE A 175 -6.96 -14.72 -22.17
C ILE A 175 -6.46 -13.34 -22.58
N TYR A 176 -7.35 -12.35 -22.48
CA TYR A 176 -7.05 -10.96 -22.78
C TYR A 176 -6.13 -10.31 -21.73
N VAL A 177 -5.40 -9.27 -22.12
CA VAL A 177 -4.39 -8.59 -21.26
C VAL A 177 -4.94 -8.17 -19.90
N ALA A 178 -6.18 -7.69 -19.84
CA ALA A 178 -6.82 -7.34 -18.57
C ALA A 178 -6.86 -8.51 -17.56
N ILE A 179 -7.09 -9.73 -18.04
CA ILE A 179 -7.11 -10.95 -17.22
C ILE A 179 -5.71 -11.25 -16.66
N TRP A 180 -4.64 -10.92 -17.39
CA TRP A 180 -3.27 -11.15 -16.92
C TRP A 180 -3.01 -10.32 -15.66
N PHE A 181 -3.37 -9.04 -15.72
CA PHE A 181 -3.26 -8.13 -14.60
C PHE A 181 -4.15 -8.56 -13.42
N TYR A 182 -5.37 -9.02 -13.65
CA TYR A 182 -6.22 -9.56 -12.57
C TYR A 182 -5.63 -10.83 -11.93
N ILE A 183 -5.03 -11.73 -12.71
CA ILE A 183 -4.30 -12.89 -12.17
C ILE A 183 -3.15 -12.42 -11.28
N ALA A 184 -2.35 -11.45 -11.74
CA ALA A 184 -1.25 -10.90 -10.98
C ALA A 184 -1.72 -10.25 -9.66
N THR A 185 -2.78 -9.45 -9.69
CA THR A 185 -3.41 -8.87 -8.50
C THR A 185 -3.79 -9.96 -7.49
N ILE A 186 -4.56 -10.96 -7.90
CA ILE A 186 -5.09 -11.99 -6.99
C ILE A 186 -3.95 -12.78 -6.34
N VAL A 187 -2.95 -13.18 -7.13
CA VAL A 187 -1.81 -13.97 -6.65
C VAL A 187 -0.90 -13.16 -5.74
N ALA A 188 -0.50 -11.96 -6.16
CA ALA A 188 0.44 -11.16 -5.40
C ALA A 188 -0.15 -10.69 -4.07
N ILE A 189 -1.39 -10.17 -4.05
CA ILE A 189 -2.02 -9.71 -2.81
C ILE A 189 -2.20 -10.85 -1.80
N ALA A 190 -2.49 -12.08 -2.25
CA ALA A 190 -2.56 -13.22 -1.35
C ALA A 190 -1.22 -13.50 -0.66
N VAL A 191 -0.11 -13.47 -1.40
CA VAL A 191 1.24 -13.64 -0.84
C VAL A 191 1.58 -12.48 0.11
N LEU A 192 1.36 -11.24 -0.34
CA LEU A 192 1.67 -10.03 0.41
C LEU A 192 0.93 -9.98 1.76
N HIS A 193 -0.39 -10.17 1.74
CA HIS A 193 -1.24 -10.14 2.94
C HIS A 193 -0.83 -11.19 3.96
N ILE A 194 -0.64 -12.44 3.52
CA ILE A 194 -0.31 -13.55 4.42
C ILE A 194 1.05 -13.36 5.09
N PHE A 195 2.09 -13.00 4.33
CA PHE A 195 3.44 -12.90 4.88
C PHE A 195 3.71 -11.60 5.61
N ASN A 196 2.99 -10.51 5.30
CA ASN A 196 3.08 -9.32 6.14
C ASN A 196 2.40 -9.56 7.48
N ASN A 197 1.22 -10.20 7.49
CA ASN A 197 0.36 -10.25 8.67
C ASN A 197 0.51 -11.57 9.43
N ILE A 198 1.76 -11.91 9.76
CA ILE A 198 2.09 -13.00 10.69
C ILE A 198 2.34 -12.37 12.06
N TRP A 199 1.67 -12.88 13.08
CA TRP A 199 1.63 -12.27 14.39
C TRP A 199 1.71 -13.29 15.52
N ALA A 200 2.01 -12.80 16.73
CA ALA A 200 1.71 -13.46 18.00
C ALA A 200 0.49 -12.79 18.66
N ILE A 201 -0.48 -13.59 19.09
CA ILE A 201 -1.72 -13.09 19.71
C ILE A 201 -1.42 -12.70 21.15
N ALA A 202 -1.79 -11.47 21.52
CA ALA A 202 -1.77 -10.98 22.90
C ALA A 202 -3.19 -10.72 23.45
N GLY A 203 -4.23 -10.83 22.61
CA GLY A 203 -5.62 -10.75 23.02
C GLY A 203 -6.59 -10.84 21.83
N PRO A 204 -7.92 -10.76 22.07
CA PRO A 204 -8.93 -10.88 21.01
C PRO A 204 -8.77 -9.85 19.87
N PHE A 205 -8.27 -8.66 20.20
CA PHE A 205 -8.05 -7.56 19.27
C PHE A 205 -6.66 -6.94 19.44
N LYS A 206 -5.68 -7.75 19.86
CA LYS A 206 -4.30 -7.29 19.99
C LYS A 206 -3.33 -8.37 19.55
N SER A 207 -2.39 -7.98 18.71
CA SER A 207 -1.29 -8.83 18.29
C SER A 207 0.02 -8.05 18.15
N TYR A 208 1.12 -8.80 18.10
CA TYR A 208 2.47 -8.27 17.82
C TYR A 208 3.01 -8.94 16.55
N SER A 209 3.63 -8.15 15.67
CA SER A 209 4.28 -8.68 14.46
C SER A 209 5.33 -9.71 14.80
N VAL A 210 5.49 -10.77 14.00
CA VAL A 210 6.62 -11.70 14.18
C VAL A 210 7.98 -11.09 13.81
N TYR A 211 7.97 -9.99 13.08
CA TYR A 211 9.19 -9.27 12.72
C TYR A 211 9.43 -8.11 13.69
N ALA A 212 10.69 -7.71 13.83
CA ALA A 212 11.10 -6.58 14.68
C ALA A 212 11.91 -5.53 13.91
N GLY A 213 11.81 -4.27 14.33
CA GLY A 213 12.71 -3.19 13.93
C GLY A 213 12.96 -3.12 12.42
N ALA A 214 14.24 -3.17 12.02
CA ALA A 214 14.63 -3.06 10.61
C ALA A 214 14.08 -4.20 9.72
N GLN A 215 13.88 -5.40 10.26
CA GLN A 215 13.26 -6.50 9.52
C GLN A 215 11.76 -6.27 9.34
N ASP A 216 11.08 -5.77 10.38
CA ASP A 216 9.66 -5.42 10.29
C ASP A 216 9.43 -4.27 9.31
N ALA A 217 10.28 -3.25 9.33
CA ALA A 217 10.24 -2.13 8.39
C ALA A 217 10.43 -2.58 6.95
N PHE A 218 11.39 -3.47 6.73
CA PHE A 218 11.62 -4.06 5.42
C PHE A 218 10.40 -4.84 4.93
N MET A 219 9.86 -5.75 5.75
CA MET A 219 8.68 -6.55 5.41
C MET A 219 7.45 -5.66 5.17
N GLN A 220 7.28 -4.64 6.00
CA GLN A 220 6.18 -3.70 5.90
C GLN A 220 6.21 -2.91 4.61
N TRP A 221 7.38 -2.48 4.11
CA TRP A 221 7.44 -1.74 2.85
C TRP A 221 7.59 -2.61 1.62
N TRP A 222 8.09 -3.84 1.75
CA TRP A 222 7.84 -4.89 0.76
C TRP A 222 6.33 -5.08 0.57
N TYR A 223 5.56 -5.17 1.66
CA TYR A 223 4.10 -5.21 1.59
C TYR A 223 3.49 -3.92 1.04
N GLY A 224 3.74 -2.78 1.69
CA GLY A 224 3.05 -1.52 1.44
C GLY A 224 3.25 -0.99 0.03
N HIS A 225 4.48 -1.05 -0.49
CA HIS A 225 4.75 -0.67 -1.88
C HIS A 225 4.03 -1.60 -2.86
N ASN A 226 4.08 -2.92 -2.60
CA ASN A 226 3.45 -3.89 -3.46
C ASN A 226 1.93 -3.96 -3.29
N ALA A 227 1.35 -3.46 -2.20
CA ALA A 227 -0.07 -3.21 -2.08
C ALA A 227 -0.48 -2.13 -3.10
N VAL A 228 0.26 -1.02 -3.19
CA VAL A 228 0.01 -0.01 -4.24
C VAL A 228 0.24 -0.59 -5.64
N ALA A 229 1.26 -1.42 -5.83
CA ALA A 229 1.53 -2.10 -7.09
C ALA A 229 0.39 -3.03 -7.53
N PHE A 230 0.05 -3.99 -6.68
CA PHE A 230 -0.81 -5.10 -7.03
C PHE A 230 -2.28 -4.86 -6.71
N PHE A 231 -2.60 -3.84 -5.92
CA PHE A 231 -3.98 -3.41 -5.64
C PHE A 231 -4.35 -2.11 -6.37
N LEU A 232 -3.45 -1.12 -6.49
CA LEU A 232 -3.79 0.19 -7.08
C LEU A 232 -3.22 0.42 -8.49
N THR A 233 -2.24 -0.38 -8.93
CA THR A 233 -1.69 -0.28 -10.29
C THR A 233 -2.19 -1.41 -11.18
N THR A 234 -1.88 -2.67 -10.88
CA THR A 234 -2.18 -3.79 -11.78
C THR A 234 -3.67 -3.96 -12.11
N PRO A 235 -4.64 -3.98 -11.17
CA PRO A 235 -6.03 -4.17 -11.55
C PRO A 235 -6.60 -2.94 -12.25
N PHE A 236 -6.06 -1.74 -11.98
CA PHE A 236 -6.42 -0.52 -12.69
C PHE A 236 -5.84 -0.47 -14.10
N LEU A 237 -4.66 -1.06 -14.35
CA LEU A 237 -4.20 -1.35 -15.70
C LEU A 237 -5.14 -2.36 -16.38
N GLY A 238 -5.61 -3.39 -15.67
CA GLY A 238 -6.62 -4.32 -16.19
C GLY A 238 -7.93 -3.62 -16.57
N LEU A 239 -8.42 -2.73 -15.70
CA LEU A 239 -9.56 -1.85 -15.96
C LEU A 239 -9.30 -0.96 -17.18
N MET A 240 -8.15 -0.29 -17.26
CA MET A 240 -7.74 0.52 -18.42
C MET A 240 -7.80 -0.31 -19.71
N TYR A 241 -7.18 -1.50 -19.72
CA TYR A 241 -7.17 -2.39 -20.88
C TYR A 241 -8.55 -2.81 -21.35
N TYR A 242 -9.55 -2.84 -20.47
CA TYR A 242 -10.92 -3.16 -20.87
C TYR A 242 -11.73 -1.91 -21.24
N PHE A 243 -11.85 -0.96 -20.32
CA PHE A 243 -12.82 0.13 -20.41
C PHE A 243 -12.38 1.26 -21.34
N LEU A 244 -11.09 1.63 -21.35
CA LEU A 244 -10.60 2.71 -22.22
C LEU A 244 -10.75 2.36 -23.71
N PRO A 245 -10.30 1.19 -24.20
CA PRO A 245 -10.53 0.79 -25.59
C PRO A 245 -12.01 0.66 -25.94
N LYS A 246 -12.84 0.19 -25.00
CA LYS A 246 -14.29 0.05 -25.20
C LYS A 246 -15.02 1.39 -25.26
N ALA A 247 -14.61 2.37 -24.45
CA ALA A 247 -15.15 3.73 -24.53
C ALA A 247 -14.65 4.45 -25.80
N ALA A 248 -13.40 4.22 -26.20
CA ALA A 248 -12.83 4.84 -27.38
C ALA A 248 -13.32 4.22 -28.70
N GLU A 249 -13.81 2.97 -28.65
CA GLU A 249 -14.09 2.10 -29.80
C GLU A 249 -12.85 1.92 -30.68
N ARG A 250 -11.71 1.66 -30.03
CA ARG A 250 -10.42 1.47 -30.70
C ARG A 250 -9.77 0.16 -30.25
N PRO A 251 -9.04 -0.52 -31.15
CA PRO A 251 -8.21 -1.64 -30.74
C PRO A 251 -7.04 -1.15 -29.87
N VAL A 252 -6.60 -1.98 -28.93
CA VAL A 252 -5.41 -1.70 -28.12
C VAL A 252 -4.21 -1.50 -29.03
N PHE A 253 -3.39 -0.48 -28.71
CA PHE A 253 -2.26 -0.07 -29.53
C PHE A 253 -1.23 -1.18 -29.81
N SER A 254 -0.58 -1.73 -28.77
CA SER A 254 0.52 -2.68 -28.97
C SER A 254 0.43 -3.88 -28.04
N TYR A 255 0.12 -5.04 -28.64
CA TYR A 255 0.16 -6.33 -27.95
C TYR A 255 1.57 -6.70 -27.47
N ARG A 256 2.63 -6.41 -28.26
CA ARG A 256 4.01 -6.69 -27.83
C ARG A 256 4.41 -5.84 -26.63
N LEU A 257 4.04 -4.55 -26.62
CA LEU A 257 4.26 -3.69 -25.47
C LEU A 257 3.46 -4.19 -24.26
N SER A 258 2.25 -4.72 -24.49
CA SER A 258 1.40 -5.34 -23.46
C SER A 258 2.04 -6.57 -22.81
N ILE A 259 2.81 -7.38 -23.56
CA ILE A 259 3.59 -8.49 -22.97
C ILE A 259 4.78 -7.94 -22.18
N LEU A 260 5.58 -7.08 -22.81
CA LEU A 260 6.81 -6.56 -22.21
C LEU A 260 6.53 -5.89 -20.89
N HIS A 261 5.64 -4.90 -20.89
CA HIS A 261 5.36 -4.13 -19.69
C HIS A 261 4.67 -4.97 -18.61
N PHE A 262 3.85 -5.98 -18.95
CA PHE A 262 3.22 -6.84 -17.95
C PHE A 262 4.28 -7.62 -17.15
N TRP A 263 5.15 -8.37 -17.84
CA TRP A 263 6.10 -9.25 -17.16
C TRP A 263 7.20 -8.47 -16.44
N SER A 264 7.73 -7.41 -17.04
CA SER A 264 8.72 -6.58 -16.36
C SER A 264 8.11 -5.79 -15.21
N LEU A 265 6.87 -5.30 -15.31
CA LEU A 265 6.18 -4.66 -14.18
C LEU A 265 5.99 -5.65 -13.04
N VAL A 266 5.39 -6.82 -13.28
CA VAL A 266 5.11 -7.82 -12.22
C VAL A 266 6.39 -8.30 -11.53
N PHE A 267 7.50 -8.40 -12.23
CA PHE A 267 8.77 -8.83 -11.62
C PHE A 267 9.50 -7.69 -10.90
N ILE A 268 9.63 -6.52 -11.53
CA ILE A 268 10.45 -5.40 -11.01
C ILE A 268 9.77 -4.72 -9.82
N TYR A 269 8.44 -4.61 -9.81
CA TYR A 269 7.73 -3.86 -8.76
C TYR A 269 8.02 -4.40 -7.35
N ILE A 270 8.19 -5.72 -7.23
CA ILE A 270 8.41 -6.40 -5.94
C ILE A 270 9.57 -5.74 -5.19
N TRP A 271 10.69 -5.50 -5.89
CA TRP A 271 11.95 -5.00 -5.37
C TRP A 271 11.98 -3.55 -4.90
N ALA A 272 10.91 -2.79 -5.14
CA ALA A 272 10.92 -1.35 -4.91
C ALA A 272 10.57 -0.99 -3.45
N GLY A 273 10.23 -1.96 -2.59
CA GLY A 273 9.93 -1.71 -1.16
C GLY A 273 10.94 -0.83 -0.42
N PRO A 274 12.26 -1.10 -0.50
CA PRO A 274 13.28 -0.35 0.26
C PRO A 274 13.42 1.13 -0.09
N HIS A 275 12.79 1.62 -1.17
CA HIS A 275 12.80 3.07 -1.47
C HIS A 275 12.05 3.92 -0.45
N HIS A 276 11.23 3.28 0.40
CA HIS A 276 10.55 3.90 1.53
C HIS A 276 11.48 4.05 2.74
N LEU A 277 12.68 3.49 2.69
CA LEU A 277 13.56 3.29 3.84
C LEU A 277 14.95 3.88 3.62
N HIS A 278 15.11 4.82 2.68
CA HIS A 278 16.38 5.50 2.46
C HIS A 278 16.79 6.32 3.68
N TYR A 279 18.08 6.25 4.03
CA TYR A 279 18.63 6.90 5.23
C TYR A 279 17.92 6.49 6.53
N THR A 280 17.34 5.28 6.57
CA THR A 280 16.82 4.71 7.81
C THR A 280 17.81 3.70 8.40
N ALA A 281 17.41 2.98 9.43
CA ALA A 281 18.22 1.96 10.08
C ALA A 281 18.33 0.65 9.27
N ILE A 282 17.74 0.55 8.07
CA ILE A 282 17.96 -0.62 7.22
C ILE A 282 19.39 -0.68 6.63
N PRO A 283 19.87 -1.85 6.22
CA PRO A 283 21.16 -1.98 5.54
C PRO A 283 21.26 -1.17 4.24
N GLU A 284 22.40 -0.53 4.02
CA GLU A 284 22.63 0.37 2.87
C GLU A 284 22.53 -0.33 1.51
N TRP A 285 22.88 -1.62 1.44
CA TRP A 285 22.76 -2.43 0.23
C TRP A 285 21.29 -2.58 -0.19
N SER A 286 20.39 -2.78 0.78
CA SER A 286 18.96 -2.99 0.54
C SER A 286 18.32 -1.71 0.04
N SER A 287 18.63 -0.60 0.72
CA SER A 287 18.27 0.76 0.31
C SER A 287 18.73 1.06 -1.12
N THR A 288 19.97 0.71 -1.48
CA THR A 288 20.49 0.92 -2.85
C THR A 288 19.77 0.07 -3.89
N LEU A 289 19.47 -1.18 -3.56
CA LEU A 289 18.75 -2.10 -4.43
C LEU A 289 17.34 -1.58 -4.75
N GLY A 290 16.61 -1.12 -3.73
CA GLY A 290 15.29 -0.51 -3.89
C GLY A 290 15.30 0.71 -4.80
N MET A 291 16.31 1.58 -4.68
CA MET A 291 16.49 2.72 -5.59
C MET A 291 16.70 2.26 -7.05
N LEU A 292 17.61 1.31 -7.29
CA LEU A 292 17.92 0.85 -8.66
C LEU A 292 16.71 0.25 -9.36
N PHE A 293 15.98 -0.64 -8.68
CA PHE A 293 14.78 -1.26 -9.26
C PHE A 293 13.63 -0.26 -9.42
N SER A 294 13.50 0.73 -8.52
CA SER A 294 12.52 1.80 -8.67
C SER A 294 12.79 2.68 -9.90
N VAL A 295 14.06 3.00 -10.18
CA VAL A 295 14.44 3.70 -11.43
C VAL A 295 14.12 2.84 -12.65
N MET A 296 14.41 1.53 -12.60
CA MET A 296 14.07 0.60 -13.68
C MET A 296 12.56 0.44 -13.89
N LEU A 297 11.76 0.54 -12.82
CA LEU A 297 10.30 0.41 -12.81
C LEU A 297 9.60 1.51 -13.63
N TRP A 298 10.28 2.62 -13.90
CA TRP A 298 9.77 3.70 -14.74
C TRP A 298 9.31 3.21 -16.11
N MET A 299 10.17 2.47 -16.83
CA MET A 299 9.92 2.00 -18.18
C MET A 299 8.71 1.07 -18.33
N PRO A 300 8.57 -0.01 -17.53
CA PRO A 300 7.38 -0.85 -17.61
C PRO A 300 6.11 -0.14 -17.15
N SER A 301 6.20 0.80 -16.22
CA SER A 301 5.04 1.61 -15.84
C SER A 301 4.57 2.49 -17.00
N TRP A 302 5.48 3.20 -17.65
CA TRP A 302 5.16 3.99 -18.85
C TRP A 302 4.70 3.13 -20.03
N GLY A 303 5.10 1.85 -20.11
CA GLY A 303 4.51 0.90 -21.06
C GLY A 303 2.98 0.77 -20.94
N GLY A 304 2.44 0.89 -19.72
CA GLY A 304 1.00 0.97 -19.48
C GLY A 304 0.40 2.29 -19.97
N MET A 305 1.01 3.42 -19.60
CA MET A 305 0.57 4.76 -20.03
C MET A 305 0.53 4.87 -21.55
N LEU A 306 1.63 4.49 -22.22
CA LEU A 306 1.77 4.55 -23.66
C LEU A 306 0.74 3.65 -24.37
N ASN A 307 0.49 2.43 -23.86
CA ASN A 307 -0.57 1.58 -24.41
C ASN A 307 -1.96 2.23 -24.26
N GLY A 308 -2.24 2.84 -23.11
CA GLY A 308 -3.50 3.56 -22.88
C GLY A 308 -3.69 4.74 -23.83
N LEU A 309 -2.76 5.69 -23.83
CA LEU A 309 -2.87 6.93 -24.62
C LEU A 309 -2.76 6.69 -26.13
N LEU A 310 -1.86 5.81 -26.59
CA LEU A 310 -1.71 5.53 -28.02
C LEU A 310 -2.87 4.71 -28.60
N THR A 311 -3.68 4.04 -27.76
CA THR A 311 -4.95 3.44 -28.19
C THR A 311 -5.93 4.51 -28.70
N LEU A 312 -5.79 5.76 -28.26
CA LEU A 312 -6.59 6.90 -28.73
C LEU A 312 -6.05 7.54 -30.01
N ARG A 313 -5.01 6.98 -30.65
CA ARG A 313 -4.49 7.49 -31.92
C ARG A 313 -5.60 7.51 -32.98
N GLY A 314 -5.88 8.71 -33.52
CA GLY A 314 -7.01 8.94 -34.44
C GLY A 314 -8.38 9.09 -33.77
N ALA A 315 -8.46 9.08 -32.43
CA ALA A 315 -9.68 9.25 -31.64
C ALA A 315 -9.63 10.44 -30.66
N TRP A 316 -8.57 11.25 -30.66
CA TRP A 316 -8.44 12.42 -29.78
C TRP A 316 -9.59 13.43 -29.89
N HIS A 317 -10.18 13.58 -31.07
CA HIS A 317 -11.38 14.39 -31.29
C HIS A 317 -12.63 13.87 -30.55
N LYS A 318 -12.66 12.61 -30.09
CA LYS A 318 -13.68 12.08 -29.19
C LYS A 318 -13.44 12.54 -27.74
N VAL A 319 -12.19 12.60 -27.29
CA VAL A 319 -11.83 13.03 -25.92
C VAL A 319 -12.33 14.44 -25.61
N ALA A 320 -12.26 15.36 -26.58
CA ALA A 320 -12.76 16.72 -26.39
C ALA A 320 -14.29 16.78 -26.10
N ARG A 321 -15.06 15.80 -26.60
CA ARG A 321 -16.53 15.79 -26.58
C ARG A 321 -17.12 14.82 -25.58
N ASP A 322 -16.46 13.70 -25.32
CA ASP A 322 -16.93 12.65 -24.41
C ASP A 322 -16.24 12.79 -23.05
N PRO A 323 -16.97 13.23 -22.00
CA PRO A 323 -16.38 13.39 -20.67
C PRO A 323 -15.89 12.06 -20.08
N ILE A 324 -16.47 10.91 -20.47
CA ILE A 324 -15.99 9.59 -20.02
C ILE A 324 -14.54 9.36 -20.48
N LEU A 325 -14.24 9.71 -21.73
CA LEU A 325 -12.88 9.64 -22.25
C LEU A 325 -11.96 10.68 -21.60
N LYS A 326 -12.47 11.86 -21.22
CA LYS A 326 -11.69 12.83 -20.44
C LYS A 326 -11.22 12.23 -19.10
N PHE A 327 -12.12 11.55 -18.36
CA PHE A 327 -11.75 10.85 -17.13
C PHE A 327 -10.63 9.83 -17.36
N PHE A 328 -10.78 8.95 -18.36
CA PHE A 328 -9.75 7.95 -18.66
C PHE A 328 -8.40 8.56 -19.08
N VAL A 329 -8.41 9.61 -19.90
CA VAL A 329 -7.17 10.27 -20.37
C VAL A 329 -6.45 10.99 -19.24
N VAL A 330 -7.18 11.73 -18.40
CA VAL A 330 -6.60 12.38 -17.23
C VAL A 330 -6.09 11.33 -16.25
N GLY A 331 -6.86 10.25 -16.03
CA GLY A 331 -6.45 9.07 -15.27
C GLY A 331 -5.09 8.53 -15.71
N VAL A 332 -4.97 8.14 -16.98
CA VAL A 332 -3.74 7.57 -17.54
C VAL A 332 -2.58 8.59 -17.53
N THR A 333 -2.87 9.89 -17.67
CA THR A 333 -1.86 10.96 -17.56
C THR A 333 -1.30 11.05 -16.14
N PHE A 334 -2.16 11.06 -15.11
CA PHE A 334 -1.74 11.05 -13.72
C PHE A 334 -1.01 9.76 -13.34
N TYR A 335 -1.37 8.63 -13.93
CA TYR A 335 -0.60 7.40 -13.81
C TYR A 335 0.82 7.58 -14.35
N GLY A 336 0.97 8.13 -15.56
CA GLY A 336 2.27 8.45 -16.15
C GLY A 336 3.11 9.41 -15.30
N MET A 337 2.48 10.47 -14.80
CA MET A 337 3.11 11.46 -13.91
C MET A 337 3.59 10.80 -12.61
N SER A 338 2.71 10.10 -11.90
CA SER A 338 3.03 9.48 -10.60
C SER A 338 4.06 8.36 -10.76
N THR A 339 4.01 7.60 -11.86
CA THR A 339 5.01 6.54 -12.13
C THR A 339 6.30 7.04 -12.78
N PHE A 340 6.41 8.35 -13.02
CA PHE A 340 7.69 9.03 -13.24
C PHE A 340 8.21 9.63 -11.92
N GLU A 341 7.33 10.27 -11.16
CA GLU A 341 7.65 10.86 -9.87
C GLU A 341 8.13 9.80 -8.86
N GLY A 342 7.48 8.65 -8.74
CA GLY A 342 7.90 7.58 -7.82
C GLY A 342 9.38 7.19 -8.00
N PRO A 343 9.81 6.83 -9.22
CA PRO A 343 11.22 6.63 -9.54
C PRO A 343 12.13 7.82 -9.19
N LEU A 344 11.69 9.05 -9.41
CA LEU A 344 12.44 10.25 -9.01
C LEU A 344 12.60 10.34 -7.49
N LEU A 345 11.53 10.10 -6.72
CA LEU A 345 11.53 10.11 -5.25
C LEU A 345 12.31 8.93 -4.64
N SER A 346 12.53 7.86 -5.39
CA SER A 346 13.38 6.73 -5.01
C SER A 346 14.88 7.03 -5.15
N VAL A 347 15.27 8.12 -5.82
CA VAL A 347 16.67 8.53 -5.87
C VAL A 347 17.04 9.09 -4.49
N LYS A 348 18.00 8.47 -3.81
CA LYS A 348 18.42 8.84 -2.44
C LYS A 348 18.60 10.35 -2.24
N ALA A 349 19.27 11.04 -3.17
CA ALA A 349 19.47 12.49 -3.08
C ALA A 349 18.13 13.26 -3.01
N VAL A 350 17.15 12.90 -3.85
CA VAL A 350 15.80 13.47 -3.83
C VAL A 350 15.05 13.05 -2.58
N ASN A 351 15.15 11.77 -2.21
CA ASN A 351 14.52 11.22 -1.02
C ASN A 351 14.97 11.90 0.27
N SER A 352 16.24 12.32 0.35
CA SER A 352 16.75 13.11 1.49
C SER A 352 15.93 14.37 1.75
N LEU A 353 15.27 14.92 0.71
CA LEU A 353 14.38 16.07 0.77
C LEU A 353 12.90 15.66 0.90
N SER A 354 12.44 14.68 0.12
CA SER A 354 11.00 14.33 0.04
C SER A 354 10.51 13.43 1.17
N HIS A 355 11.39 12.66 1.79
CA HIS A 355 11.02 11.71 2.81
C HIS A 355 10.59 12.42 4.09
N TYR A 356 9.55 11.87 4.71
CA TYR A 356 8.76 12.48 5.79
C TYR A 356 8.00 13.77 5.46
N THR A 357 8.19 14.38 4.29
CA THR A 357 7.48 15.61 3.93
C THR A 357 6.14 15.33 3.23
N ASP A 358 5.35 16.38 3.10
CA ASP A 358 4.10 16.40 2.35
C ASP A 358 4.28 16.09 0.85
N TRP A 359 5.51 16.08 0.32
CA TRP A 359 5.75 15.63 -1.05
C TRP A 359 5.26 14.18 -1.22
N THR A 360 5.53 13.31 -0.24
CA THR A 360 5.00 11.94 -0.25
C THR A 360 3.47 11.92 -0.34
N ILE A 361 2.78 12.85 0.34
CA ILE A 361 1.32 12.96 0.30
C ILE A 361 0.82 13.47 -1.06
N ALA A 362 1.49 14.44 -1.68
CA ALA A 362 1.17 14.88 -3.04
C ALA A 362 1.33 13.75 -4.05
N HIS A 363 2.43 12.99 -3.97
CA HIS A 363 2.68 11.82 -4.81
C HIS A 363 1.56 10.78 -4.67
N VAL A 364 1.21 10.43 -3.42
CA VAL A 364 0.14 9.47 -3.14
C VAL A 364 -1.19 9.94 -3.70
N HIS A 365 -1.56 11.22 -3.54
CA HIS A 365 -2.85 11.73 -4.03
C HIS A 365 -2.88 11.94 -5.55
N GLY A 366 -1.74 12.24 -6.18
CA GLY A 366 -1.59 12.20 -7.64
C GLY A 366 -1.96 10.82 -8.20
N GLY A 367 -1.48 9.75 -7.57
CA GLY A 367 -1.84 8.37 -7.92
C GLY A 367 -3.26 7.98 -7.50
N ALA A 368 -3.69 8.31 -6.28
CA ALA A 368 -4.95 7.85 -5.72
C ALA A 368 -6.17 8.59 -6.29
N LEU A 369 -6.13 9.93 -6.35
CA LEU A 369 -7.22 10.72 -6.90
C LEU A 369 -7.06 10.87 -8.41
N GLY A 370 -5.85 11.19 -8.86
CA GLY A 370 -5.54 11.46 -10.26
C GLY A 370 -5.61 10.22 -11.16
N TRP A 371 -5.04 9.08 -10.74
CA TRP A 371 -5.12 7.82 -11.49
C TRP A 371 -6.32 6.98 -11.06
N VAL A 372 -6.31 6.43 -9.84
CA VAL A 372 -7.32 5.48 -9.37
C VAL A 372 -8.72 6.07 -9.42
N GLY A 373 -8.92 7.26 -8.83
CA GLY A 373 -10.21 7.94 -8.78
C GLY A 373 -10.81 8.21 -10.16
N PHE A 374 -10.05 8.85 -11.06
CA PHE A 374 -10.52 9.13 -12.42
C PHE A 374 -10.79 7.85 -13.22
N MET A 375 -10.03 6.77 -13.04
CA MET A 375 -10.32 5.49 -13.69
C MET A 375 -11.62 4.87 -13.18
N VAL A 376 -11.89 4.89 -11.86
CA VAL A 376 -13.18 4.44 -11.31
C VAL A 376 -14.31 5.31 -11.85
N PHE A 377 -14.17 6.63 -11.89
CA PHE A 377 -15.21 7.53 -12.37
C PHE A 377 -15.52 7.33 -13.85
N GLY A 378 -14.50 7.23 -14.70
CA GLY A 378 -14.66 6.91 -16.12
C GLY A 378 -15.36 5.56 -16.33
N MET A 379 -14.91 4.52 -15.62
CA MET A 379 -15.54 3.20 -15.64
C MET A 379 -17.00 3.27 -15.22
N ALA A 380 -17.29 3.94 -14.12
CA ALA A 380 -18.60 4.01 -13.52
C ALA A 380 -19.60 4.76 -14.43
N TYR A 381 -19.23 5.91 -14.98
CA TYR A 381 -20.08 6.62 -15.95
C TYR A 381 -20.30 5.81 -17.23
N TRP A 382 -19.33 5.02 -17.66
CA TRP A 382 -19.50 4.10 -18.78
C TRP A 382 -20.43 2.92 -18.44
N LEU A 383 -20.34 2.39 -17.22
CA LEU A 383 -21.12 1.24 -16.75
C LEU A 383 -22.57 1.58 -16.42
N MET A 384 -22.83 2.73 -15.79
CA MET A 384 -24.15 3.06 -15.23
C MET A 384 -25.29 2.90 -16.25
N PRO A 385 -25.25 3.51 -17.45
CA PRO A 385 -26.34 3.34 -18.42
C PRO A 385 -26.50 1.90 -18.90
N ARG A 386 -25.39 1.15 -18.97
CA ARG A 386 -25.37 -0.25 -19.44
C ARG A 386 -25.96 -1.19 -18.39
N LEU A 387 -25.60 -1.01 -17.12
CA LEU A 387 -26.07 -1.84 -16.01
C LEU A 387 -27.51 -1.54 -15.59
N TYR A 388 -27.94 -0.28 -15.75
CA TYR A 388 -29.30 0.16 -15.43
C TYR A 388 -30.22 0.24 -16.66
N GLN A 389 -29.70 -0.12 -17.85
CA GLN A 389 -30.42 -0.17 -19.13
C GLN A 389 -31.17 1.13 -19.45
N THR A 390 -30.50 2.26 -19.23
CA THR A 390 -31.01 3.58 -19.58
C THR A 390 -30.40 4.05 -20.89
N ALA A 391 -31.10 4.93 -21.62
CA ALA A 391 -30.58 5.53 -22.86
C ALA A 391 -29.28 6.33 -22.66
N GLY A 392 -28.98 6.72 -21.42
CA GLY A 392 -27.78 7.46 -21.02
C GLY A 392 -27.84 7.88 -19.56
N MET A 393 -26.89 8.72 -19.16
CA MET A 393 -26.92 9.37 -17.84
C MET A 393 -28.10 10.34 -17.74
N ALA A 394 -28.74 10.43 -16.58
CA ALA A 394 -29.91 11.28 -16.38
C ALA A 394 -29.61 12.78 -16.57
N LYS A 395 -28.43 13.22 -16.16
CA LYS A 395 -27.91 14.58 -16.36
C LYS A 395 -26.51 14.52 -17.01
N PRO A 396 -26.41 14.50 -18.35
CA PRO A 396 -25.11 14.40 -19.04
C PRO A 396 -24.14 15.55 -18.71
N LYS A 397 -24.63 16.78 -18.58
CA LYS A 397 -23.80 17.95 -18.22
C LYS A 397 -23.13 17.82 -16.85
N TRP A 398 -23.75 17.12 -15.90
CA TRP A 398 -23.17 16.92 -14.58
C TRP A 398 -21.94 16.00 -14.60
N VAL A 399 -21.82 15.14 -15.63
CA VAL A 399 -20.62 14.33 -15.85
C VAL A 399 -19.43 15.24 -16.17
N GLU A 400 -19.64 16.27 -16.98
CA GLU A 400 -18.60 17.25 -17.32
C GLU A 400 -18.28 18.18 -16.15
N TRP A 401 -19.28 18.60 -15.37
CA TRP A 401 -19.03 19.35 -14.13
C TRP A 401 -18.21 18.55 -13.12
N HIS A 402 -18.53 17.27 -12.92
CA HIS A 402 -17.73 16.40 -12.08
C HIS A 402 -16.29 16.32 -12.61
N PHE A 403 -16.09 16.12 -13.91
CA PHE A 403 -14.75 16.10 -14.50
C PHE A 403 -13.94 17.36 -14.15
N TRP A 404 -14.53 18.55 -14.31
CA TRP A 404 -13.83 19.81 -14.01
C TRP A 404 -13.62 20.04 -12.52
N LEU A 405 -14.61 19.76 -11.68
CA LEU A 405 -14.46 19.83 -10.22
C LEU A 405 -13.34 18.91 -9.72
N GLY A 406 -13.32 17.66 -10.21
CA GLY A 406 -12.27 16.71 -9.89
C GLY A 406 -10.90 17.16 -10.40
N THR A 407 -10.82 17.66 -11.64
CA THR A 407 -9.53 18.04 -12.26
C THR A 407 -8.95 19.29 -11.61
N ILE A 408 -9.75 20.33 -11.41
CA ILE A 408 -9.29 21.56 -10.73
C ILE A 408 -9.01 21.25 -9.26
N GLY A 409 -9.86 20.46 -8.62
CA GLY A 409 -9.68 20.03 -7.23
C GLY A 409 -8.36 19.30 -7.00
N ILE A 410 -8.03 18.30 -7.84
CA ILE A 410 -6.76 17.59 -7.71
C ILE A 410 -5.55 18.48 -8.00
N LEU A 411 -5.64 19.40 -8.97
CA LEU A 411 -4.54 20.33 -9.27
C LEU A 411 -4.27 21.28 -8.10
N ILE A 412 -5.31 21.85 -7.49
CA ILE A 412 -5.17 22.68 -6.28
C ILE A 412 -4.54 21.84 -5.16
N TYR A 413 -5.04 20.62 -4.95
CA TYR A 413 -4.53 19.71 -3.91
C TYR A 413 -3.02 19.44 -4.09
N ILE A 414 -2.61 18.93 -5.25
CA ILE A 414 -1.21 18.52 -5.43
C ILE A 414 -0.26 19.70 -5.48
N VAL A 415 -0.64 20.84 -6.09
CA VAL A 415 0.23 22.02 -6.15
C VAL A 415 0.51 22.55 -4.74
N THR A 416 -0.53 22.70 -3.92
CA THR A 416 -0.39 23.21 -2.55
C THR A 416 0.42 22.27 -1.67
N ILE A 417 0.25 20.95 -1.82
CA ILE A 417 0.96 19.96 -1.03
C ILE A 417 2.38 19.68 -1.56
N TYR A 418 2.65 19.87 -2.85
CA TYR A 418 4.03 19.96 -3.35
C TYR A 418 4.77 21.15 -2.76
N SER A 419 4.13 22.32 -2.72
CA SER A 419 4.70 23.48 -2.04
C SER A 419 4.99 23.16 -0.57
N ALA A 420 4.07 22.51 0.14
CA ALA A 420 4.28 22.09 1.52
C ALA A 420 5.49 21.14 1.67
N GLY A 421 5.58 20.12 0.83
CA GLY A 421 6.66 19.15 0.86
C GLY A 421 8.04 19.76 0.60
N LEU A 422 8.12 20.66 -0.39
CA LEU A 422 9.35 21.38 -0.72
C LEU A 422 9.73 22.35 0.39
N THR A 423 8.78 23.14 0.92
CA THR A 423 9.00 24.06 2.03
C THR A 423 9.50 23.31 3.27
N GLN A 424 8.87 22.21 3.66
CA GLN A 424 9.33 21.37 4.76
C GLN A 424 10.77 20.89 4.56
N GLY A 425 11.05 20.26 3.42
CA GLY A 425 12.37 19.70 3.15
C GLY A 425 13.46 20.77 3.12
N LEU A 426 13.17 21.95 2.57
CA LEU A 426 14.12 23.07 2.49
C LEU A 426 14.35 23.73 3.85
N MET A 427 13.28 24.01 4.62
CA MET A 427 13.40 24.59 5.95
C MET A 427 14.14 23.65 6.91
N TRP A 428 13.83 22.36 6.91
CA TRP A 428 14.47 21.41 7.82
C TRP A 428 15.97 21.30 7.64
N ARG A 429 16.46 21.48 6.40
CA ARG A 429 17.87 21.34 6.04
C ARG A 429 18.64 22.66 5.92
N ALA A 430 17.98 23.79 6.15
CA ALA A 430 18.59 25.10 6.04
C ALA A 430 19.57 25.34 7.20
N PHE A 431 20.75 25.84 6.86
CA PHE A 431 21.77 26.27 7.80
C PHE A 431 22.10 27.74 7.55
N ASP A 432 22.26 28.51 8.62
CA ASP A 432 22.70 29.90 8.54
C ASP A 432 24.21 30.02 8.24
N ALA A 433 24.71 31.25 8.18
CA ALA A 433 26.12 31.54 7.89
C ALA A 433 27.07 31.02 8.99
N ASP A 434 26.59 30.86 10.22
CA ASP A 434 27.34 30.32 11.36
C ASP A 434 27.31 28.79 11.41
N GLY A 435 26.55 28.17 10.50
CA GLY A 435 26.43 26.72 10.37
C GLY A 435 25.45 26.09 11.37
N MET A 436 24.58 26.88 12.00
CA MET A 436 23.47 26.44 12.86
C MET A 436 22.21 26.24 12.02
N LEU A 437 21.23 25.49 12.54
CA LEU A 437 19.94 25.31 11.87
C LEU A 437 19.18 26.63 11.82
N GLU A 438 18.84 27.10 10.61
CA GLU A 438 18.11 28.36 10.42
C GLU A 438 16.71 28.30 11.05
N TYR A 439 16.03 27.16 10.88
CA TYR A 439 14.71 26.89 11.47
C TYR A 439 14.85 25.80 12.53
N GLY A 440 15.47 26.09 13.67
CA GLY A 440 15.79 25.12 14.72
C GLY A 440 14.56 24.54 15.45
N ASP A 441 13.50 25.33 15.59
CA ASP A 441 12.23 24.86 16.14
C ASP A 441 11.37 24.24 15.02
N PHE A 442 10.87 23.03 15.27
CA PHE A 442 10.02 22.31 14.32
C PHE A 442 8.70 23.07 14.07
N MET A 443 8.21 23.83 15.05
CA MET A 443 6.95 24.57 14.96
C MET A 443 6.98 25.72 13.97
N GLU A 444 8.14 26.30 13.70
CA GLU A 444 8.30 27.31 12.64
C GLU A 444 7.89 26.74 11.28
N THR A 445 8.29 25.50 11.01
CA THR A 445 7.87 24.84 9.77
C THR A 445 6.36 24.56 9.79
N VAL A 446 5.84 23.99 10.88
CA VAL A 446 4.39 23.64 10.98
C VAL A 446 3.49 24.86 10.72
N THR A 447 3.81 26.01 11.30
CA THR A 447 3.02 27.24 11.16
C THR A 447 3.03 27.78 9.73
N VAL A 448 4.16 27.71 9.02
CA VAL A 448 4.29 28.14 7.61
C VAL A 448 3.43 27.29 6.67
N LEU A 449 3.13 26.03 7.01
CA LEU A 449 2.36 25.12 6.16
C LEU A 449 0.84 25.31 6.24
N ILE A 450 0.32 26.01 7.26
CA ILE A 450 -1.13 26.14 7.48
C ILE A 450 -1.89 26.64 6.23
N PRO A 451 -1.43 27.68 5.48
CA PRO A 451 -2.11 28.10 4.25
C PRO A 451 -2.16 27.00 3.18
N MET A 452 -1.13 26.17 3.10
CA MET A 452 -1.05 25.06 2.14
C MET A 452 -2.02 23.94 2.53
N TYR A 453 -2.23 23.71 3.83
CA TYR A 453 -3.27 22.80 4.32
C TYR A 453 -4.68 23.28 4.01
N TRP A 454 -4.95 24.58 4.08
CA TRP A 454 -6.23 25.14 3.60
C TRP A 454 -6.41 24.97 2.08
N GLY A 455 -5.34 25.13 1.31
CA GLY A 455 -5.32 24.81 -0.12
C GLY A 455 -5.69 23.35 -0.39
N ARG A 456 -5.14 22.41 0.39
CA ARG A 456 -5.50 20.98 0.35
C ARG A 456 -6.98 20.75 0.67
N VAL A 457 -7.51 21.40 1.71
CA VAL A 457 -8.93 21.32 2.09
C VAL A 457 -9.82 21.78 0.93
N LEU A 458 -9.49 22.90 0.28
CA LEU A 458 -10.24 23.40 -0.88
C LEU A 458 -10.21 22.38 -2.04
N GLY A 459 -9.02 21.90 -2.41
CA GLY A 459 -8.87 20.93 -3.51
C GLY A 459 -9.61 19.62 -3.23
N GLY A 460 -9.47 19.08 -2.03
CA GLY A 460 -10.18 17.87 -1.59
C GLY A 460 -11.69 18.05 -1.53
N GLY A 461 -12.16 19.20 -1.05
CA GLY A 461 -13.58 19.56 -1.01
C GLY A 461 -14.20 19.64 -2.41
N MET A 462 -13.50 20.22 -3.38
CA MET A 462 -13.94 20.24 -4.79
C MET A 462 -14.04 18.84 -5.39
N TYR A 463 -13.05 17.98 -5.11
CA TYR A 463 -13.03 16.61 -5.59
C TYR A 463 -14.21 15.80 -5.01
N LEU A 464 -14.45 15.91 -3.70
CA LEU A 464 -15.59 15.28 -3.02
C LEU A 464 -16.93 15.81 -3.56
N ALA A 465 -17.07 17.12 -3.78
CA ALA A 465 -18.27 17.70 -4.38
C ALA A 465 -18.57 17.09 -5.77
N GLY A 466 -17.53 16.84 -6.57
CA GLY A 466 -17.64 16.11 -7.82
C GLY A 466 -18.20 14.69 -7.66
N LEU A 467 -17.71 13.93 -6.69
CA LEU A 467 -18.22 12.59 -6.39
C LEU A 467 -19.67 12.62 -5.87
N LEU A 468 -20.04 13.59 -5.04
CA LEU A 468 -21.42 13.76 -4.58
C LEU A 468 -22.36 14.08 -5.75
N LEU A 469 -21.90 14.91 -6.71
CA LEU A 469 -22.64 15.18 -7.95
C LEU A 469 -22.83 13.90 -8.79
N MET A 470 -21.82 13.03 -8.84
CA MET A 470 -21.91 11.72 -9.48
C MET A 470 -22.93 10.80 -8.81
N LEU A 471 -22.94 10.73 -7.47
CA LEU A 471 -23.91 9.94 -6.71
C LEU A 471 -25.35 10.44 -6.94
N ALA A 472 -25.56 11.76 -6.97
CA ALA A 472 -26.85 12.34 -7.31
C ALA A 472 -27.27 11.97 -8.75
N ASN A 473 -26.36 12.05 -9.72
CA ASN A 473 -26.64 11.65 -11.11
C ASN A 473 -26.91 10.15 -11.25
N LEU A 474 -26.19 9.32 -10.49
CA LEU A 474 -26.44 7.87 -10.38
C LEU A 474 -27.85 7.61 -9.89
N PHE A 475 -28.28 8.24 -8.80
CA PHE A 475 -29.64 8.07 -8.26
C PHE A 475 -30.70 8.47 -9.30
N LEU A 476 -30.53 9.60 -9.96
CA LEU A 476 -31.44 10.05 -11.03
C LEU A 476 -31.46 9.10 -12.23
N THR A 477 -30.31 8.50 -12.58
CA THR A 477 -30.20 7.51 -13.66
C THR A 477 -30.88 6.20 -13.27
N TRP A 478 -30.62 5.71 -12.06
CA TRP A 478 -31.28 4.53 -11.49
C TRP A 478 -32.80 4.70 -11.42
N ARG A 479 -33.33 5.90 -11.14
CA ARG A 479 -34.78 6.16 -11.16
C ARG A 479 -35.42 6.02 -12.55
N LYS A 480 -34.65 6.13 -13.63
CA LYS A 480 -35.13 5.99 -15.02
C LYS A 480 -35.00 4.55 -15.57
N ARG A 481 -34.50 3.62 -14.77
CA ARG A 481 -34.36 2.22 -15.16
C ARG A 481 -35.73 1.57 -15.45
N PRO A 482 -35.79 0.52 -16.29
CA PRO A 482 -36.98 -0.31 -16.40
C PRO A 482 -37.25 -1.07 -15.09
N ALA A 483 -38.51 -1.40 -14.81
CA ALA A 483 -38.89 -2.14 -13.59
C ALA A 483 -38.24 -3.53 -13.53
N THR A 484 -38.09 -4.17 -14.68
CA THR A 484 -37.38 -5.43 -14.90
C THR A 484 -36.22 -5.18 -15.85
N TYR A 485 -35.05 -5.72 -15.54
CA TYR A 485 -33.91 -5.66 -16.45
C TYR A 485 -34.01 -6.76 -17.50
N ASP A 486 -33.68 -6.42 -18.74
CA ASP A 486 -33.45 -7.41 -19.79
C ASP A 486 -32.20 -8.22 -19.44
N GLU A 487 -32.30 -9.54 -19.47
CA GLU A 487 -31.15 -10.43 -19.28
C GLU A 487 -30.81 -11.11 -20.61
N PRO A 488 -30.02 -10.44 -21.47
CA PRO A 488 -29.70 -10.98 -22.78
C PRO A 488 -29.00 -12.33 -22.65
N GLU A 489 -29.49 -13.29 -23.43
CA GLU A 489 -28.87 -14.60 -23.58
C GLU A 489 -27.78 -14.50 -24.65
N TYR A 490 -26.57 -14.94 -24.29
CA TYR A 490 -25.43 -14.97 -25.19
C TYR A 490 -25.15 -16.42 -25.59
N GLU A 491 -24.76 -16.60 -26.84
CA GLU A 491 -24.36 -17.90 -27.38
C GLU A 491 -22.87 -17.89 -27.71
N ALA A 492 -22.15 -18.92 -27.26
CA ALA A 492 -20.79 -19.19 -27.72
C ALA A 492 -20.46 -20.67 -27.60
N ALA A 493 -19.61 -21.17 -28.49
CA ALA A 493 -19.16 -22.55 -28.44
C ALA A 493 -18.30 -22.78 -27.18
N PRO A 494 -18.51 -23.89 -26.45
CA PRO A 494 -17.62 -24.30 -25.37
C PRO A 494 -16.21 -24.56 -25.89
N LEU A 495 -15.22 -24.35 -25.02
CA LEU A 495 -13.82 -24.61 -25.35
C LEU A 495 -13.56 -26.12 -25.34
N HIS A 496 -13.72 -26.80 -26.48
CA HIS A 496 -13.39 -28.23 -26.60
C HIS A 496 -11.93 -28.50 -26.98
N GLY A 497 -11.36 -29.54 -26.35
CA GLY A 497 -10.15 -30.24 -26.77
C GLY A 497 -8.82 -29.48 -26.64
N PRO A 498 -7.67 -30.19 -26.71
CA PRO A 498 -6.38 -29.55 -26.94
C PRO A 498 -6.42 -28.75 -28.24
N ALA A 499 -5.63 -27.68 -28.34
CA ALA A 499 -5.65 -26.84 -29.53
C ALA A 499 -5.43 -27.69 -30.80
N PRO A 500 -6.16 -27.45 -31.92
CA PRO A 500 -5.70 -27.97 -33.20
C PRO A 500 -4.26 -27.49 -33.33
N ALA A 501 -3.35 -28.41 -33.66
CA ALA A 501 -1.95 -28.10 -33.80
C ALA A 501 -1.85 -26.83 -34.64
N SER A 502 -1.35 -25.74 -34.04
CA SER A 502 -1.07 -24.55 -34.83
C SER A 502 -0.18 -25.01 -35.99
N PRO A 503 -0.35 -24.52 -37.23
CA PRO A 503 0.62 -24.79 -38.29
C PRO A 503 2.03 -24.33 -37.87
N VAL A 504 2.14 -23.52 -36.81
CA VAL A 504 3.35 -23.39 -36.00
C VAL A 504 3.44 -24.59 -35.06
N GLN A 505 3.89 -25.74 -35.57
CA GLN A 505 4.58 -26.70 -34.71
C GLN A 505 5.67 -25.90 -33.98
N ALA A 506 5.60 -25.83 -32.65
CA ALA A 506 6.79 -25.47 -31.91
C ALA A 506 7.86 -26.49 -32.35
N PRO A 507 8.98 -26.06 -32.97
CA PRO A 507 9.96 -27.02 -33.42
C PRO A 507 10.36 -27.87 -32.21
N ALA A 508 10.43 -29.19 -32.41
CA ALA A 508 10.88 -30.10 -31.38
C ALA A 508 12.16 -29.53 -30.77
N MET A 509 12.17 -29.30 -29.45
CA MET A 509 13.33 -28.77 -28.74
C MET A 509 14.43 -29.83 -28.69
N ARG A 510 15.05 -30.12 -29.84
CA ARG A 510 16.33 -30.79 -29.92
C ARG A 510 17.38 -29.71 -30.19
N GLY A 511 18.13 -29.36 -29.15
CA GLY A 511 19.33 -28.53 -29.25
C GLY A 511 19.13 -27.01 -29.11
N GLN A 512 17.95 -26.50 -28.75
CA GLN A 512 17.75 -25.08 -28.43
C GLN A 512 17.42 -24.90 -26.95
N ALA A 513 18.03 -23.91 -26.29
CA ALA A 513 17.73 -23.58 -24.90
C ALA A 513 16.24 -23.19 -24.79
N ASN A 514 15.49 -23.93 -23.97
CA ASN A 514 14.10 -23.60 -23.66
C ASN A 514 14.04 -22.16 -23.11
N PRO A 515 13.03 -21.34 -23.47
CA PRO A 515 12.76 -20.08 -22.77
C PRO A 515 12.86 -20.17 -21.24
N LEU A 516 12.52 -21.34 -20.68
CA LEU A 516 12.74 -21.69 -19.27
C LEU A 516 14.22 -21.64 -18.86
N SER A 517 15.10 -22.28 -19.63
CA SER A 517 16.54 -22.28 -19.38
C SER A 517 17.12 -20.86 -19.45
N LEU A 518 16.63 -20.03 -20.36
CA LEU A 518 17.06 -18.65 -20.53
C LEU A 518 16.54 -17.70 -19.45
N LEU A 519 15.29 -17.86 -19.02
CA LEU A 519 14.75 -17.13 -17.87
C LEU A 519 15.47 -17.55 -16.59
N LEU A 520 15.71 -18.86 -16.39
CA LEU A 520 16.51 -19.38 -15.27
C LEU A 520 17.98 -18.95 -15.35
N LEU A 521 18.52 -18.70 -16.56
CA LEU A 521 19.87 -18.16 -16.76
C LEU A 521 19.94 -16.64 -16.59
N LEU A 522 18.89 -15.89 -16.92
CA LEU A 522 18.80 -14.45 -16.66
C LEU A 522 18.57 -14.20 -15.18
N ILE A 523 17.66 -14.95 -14.56
CA ILE A 523 17.48 -15.01 -13.11
C ILE A 523 18.80 -15.46 -12.51
N GLY A 524 19.37 -16.61 -12.91
CA GLY A 524 20.65 -17.11 -12.42
C GLY A 524 21.84 -16.16 -12.61
N GLY A 525 21.86 -15.37 -13.69
CA GLY A 525 22.87 -14.33 -13.95
C GLY A 525 22.68 -13.10 -13.05
N LEU A 526 21.44 -12.66 -12.87
CA LEU A 526 21.08 -11.61 -11.90
C LEU A 526 21.38 -12.09 -10.47
N CYS A 527 21.06 -13.34 -10.15
CA CYS A 527 21.38 -14.03 -8.90
C CYS A 527 22.89 -14.15 -8.71
N GLY A 528 23.64 -14.42 -9.78
CA GLY A 528 25.10 -14.44 -9.76
C GLY A 528 25.67 -13.07 -9.41
N VAL A 529 25.16 -12.00 -10.03
CA VAL A 529 25.56 -10.61 -9.71
C VAL A 529 25.20 -10.22 -8.28
N ILE A 530 24.04 -10.67 -7.79
CA ILE A 530 23.60 -10.46 -6.40
C ILE A 530 24.48 -11.26 -5.43
N LEU A 531 24.68 -12.56 -5.65
CA LEU A 531 25.57 -13.40 -4.84
C LEU A 531 27.02 -12.91 -4.89
N PHE A 532 27.45 -12.32 -6.01
CA PHE A 532 28.73 -11.65 -6.16
C PHE A 532 28.85 -10.37 -5.31
N ALA A 533 27.77 -9.60 -5.20
CA ALA A 533 27.71 -8.44 -4.31
C ALA A 533 27.70 -8.83 -2.81
N PHE A 534 27.24 -10.05 -2.48
CA PHE A 534 27.02 -10.49 -1.10
C PHE A 534 27.91 -11.63 -0.60
N GLY A 535 28.82 -12.16 -1.43
CA GLY A 535 29.66 -13.32 -1.12
C GLY A 535 30.94 -12.97 -0.34
N ALA A 536 31.16 -13.65 0.78
CA ALA A 536 32.33 -13.56 1.64
C ALA A 536 33.62 -14.03 0.91
N GLY A 537 34.51 -13.09 0.62
CA GLY A 537 35.84 -13.34 0.06
C GLY A 537 36.56 -12.02 -0.25
N GLY A 538 37.88 -11.98 -0.07
CA GLY A 538 38.70 -10.79 -0.36
C GLY A 538 38.63 -10.35 -1.83
N ASP A 539 39.19 -9.18 -2.14
CA ASP A 539 39.02 -8.48 -3.42
C ASP A 539 39.39 -9.30 -4.67
N LEU A 540 40.35 -10.23 -4.54
CA LEU A 540 40.74 -11.14 -5.63
C LEU A 540 39.67 -12.20 -5.94
N GLY A 541 39.00 -12.73 -4.91
CA GLY A 541 37.90 -13.68 -5.07
C GLY A 541 36.68 -13.02 -5.71
N LYS A 542 36.43 -11.76 -5.35
CA LYS A 542 35.43 -10.93 -6.02
C LYS A 542 35.78 -10.71 -7.49
N MET A 543 37.00 -10.27 -7.80
CA MET A 543 37.41 -10.04 -9.19
C MET A 543 37.30 -11.30 -10.07
N LEU A 544 37.67 -12.48 -9.55
CA LEU A 544 37.57 -13.74 -10.28
C LEU A 544 36.12 -14.19 -10.51
N VAL A 545 35.24 -14.00 -9.51
CA VAL A 545 33.80 -14.27 -9.65
C VAL A 545 33.16 -13.30 -10.64
N PHE A 546 33.53 -12.01 -10.63
CA PHE A 546 33.09 -11.04 -11.62
C PHE A 546 33.52 -11.42 -13.04
N ILE A 547 34.79 -11.78 -13.24
CA ILE A 547 35.30 -12.23 -14.55
C ILE A 547 34.58 -13.50 -15.00
N THR A 548 34.35 -14.45 -14.10
CA THR A 548 33.68 -15.71 -14.42
C THR A 548 32.22 -15.50 -14.76
N ILE A 549 31.48 -14.69 -13.98
CA ILE A 549 30.07 -14.34 -14.26
C ILE A 549 29.99 -13.50 -15.54
N THR A 550 30.89 -12.55 -15.74
CA THR A 550 30.94 -11.73 -16.96
C THR A 550 31.25 -12.59 -18.18
N ALA A 551 32.18 -13.55 -18.08
CA ALA A 551 32.46 -14.51 -19.14
C ALA A 551 31.29 -15.48 -19.39
N LEU A 552 30.55 -15.89 -18.35
CA LEU A 552 29.35 -16.70 -18.46
C LEU A 552 28.20 -15.92 -19.10
N VAL A 553 28.01 -14.67 -18.70
CA VAL A 553 27.02 -13.73 -19.28
C VAL A 553 27.40 -13.44 -20.73
N LEU A 554 28.66 -13.19 -21.06
CA LEU A 554 29.14 -12.97 -22.42
C LEU A 554 29.04 -14.23 -23.29
N GLY A 555 29.38 -15.41 -22.76
CA GLY A 555 29.19 -16.70 -23.44
C GLY A 555 27.72 -17.04 -23.68
N VAL A 556 26.85 -16.69 -22.72
CA VAL A 556 25.39 -16.77 -22.84
C VAL A 556 24.88 -15.73 -23.84
N LEU A 557 25.42 -14.51 -23.89
CA LEU A 557 25.09 -13.45 -24.86
C LEU A 557 25.43 -13.85 -26.30
N PHE A 558 26.53 -14.60 -26.51
CA PHE A 558 26.88 -15.16 -27.82
C PHE A 558 25.96 -16.34 -28.24
N GLY A 559 25.53 -17.19 -27.30
CA GLY A 559 24.51 -18.23 -27.56
C GLY A 559 23.06 -17.70 -27.67
N LEU A 560 22.81 -16.53 -27.08
CA LEU A 560 21.51 -15.85 -26.97
C LEU A 560 21.02 -15.27 -28.29
N GLY A 561 21.87 -15.01 -29.30
CA GLY A 561 21.43 -14.34 -30.54
C GLY A 561 20.25 -15.02 -31.25
N ARG A 562 20.22 -16.36 -31.30
CA ARG A 562 19.10 -17.13 -31.87
C ARG A 562 17.88 -17.22 -30.93
N SER A 563 18.11 -17.36 -29.63
CA SER A 563 17.04 -17.47 -28.63
C SER A 563 16.37 -16.13 -28.32
N LEU A 564 17.12 -15.02 -28.36
CA LEU A 564 16.62 -13.64 -28.36
C LEU A 564 15.77 -13.38 -29.60
N GLY A 565 16.16 -13.90 -30.78
CA GLY A 565 15.33 -13.83 -31.98
C GLY A 565 13.96 -14.48 -31.82
N TYR A 566 13.87 -15.64 -31.13
CA TYR A 566 12.61 -16.31 -30.83
C TYR A 566 11.80 -15.61 -29.72
N LEU A 567 12.47 -15.17 -28.64
CA LEU A 567 11.85 -14.39 -27.55
C LEU A 567 11.30 -13.05 -28.07
N ALA A 568 12.05 -12.34 -28.91
CA ALA A 568 11.68 -11.07 -29.52
C ALA A 568 10.47 -11.20 -30.47
N GLN A 569 10.25 -12.39 -31.06
CA GLN A 569 9.04 -12.65 -31.85
C GLN A 569 7.78 -12.79 -30.99
N MET A 570 7.91 -13.04 -29.66
CA MET A 570 6.81 -13.12 -28.69
C MET A 570 5.73 -14.18 -28.99
N LYS A 571 5.97 -15.08 -29.95
CA LYS A 571 5.00 -16.12 -30.36
C LYS A 571 4.74 -17.16 -29.26
N TRP A 572 5.70 -17.35 -28.35
CA TRP A 572 5.61 -18.24 -27.20
C TRP A 572 4.51 -17.81 -26.21
N HIS A 573 4.27 -16.51 -26.06
CA HIS A 573 3.34 -15.96 -25.07
C HIS A 573 1.90 -16.39 -25.34
N ARG A 574 1.53 -16.43 -26.62
CA ARG A 574 0.20 -16.86 -27.08
C ARG A 574 -0.13 -18.30 -26.67
N ALA A 575 0.89 -19.16 -26.55
CA ALA A 575 0.71 -20.52 -26.05
C ALA A 575 0.45 -20.58 -24.54
N TRP A 576 0.98 -19.62 -23.77
CA TRP A 576 0.74 -19.52 -22.32
C TRP A 576 -0.66 -18.96 -22.04
N GLU A 577 -1.10 -17.97 -22.80
CA GLU A 577 -2.47 -17.44 -22.73
C GLU A 577 -3.54 -18.52 -22.97
N ALA A 578 -3.22 -19.51 -23.81
CA ALA A 578 -4.12 -20.63 -24.06
C ALA A 578 -4.22 -21.61 -22.87
N ARG A 579 -3.25 -21.57 -21.94
CA ARG A 579 -3.11 -22.47 -20.79
C ARG A 579 -3.12 -21.63 -19.51
N THR A 580 -4.29 -21.15 -19.13
CA THR A 580 -4.49 -20.23 -18.00
C THR A 580 -3.84 -20.69 -16.70
N LEU A 581 -3.95 -21.97 -16.33
CA LEU A 581 -3.25 -22.50 -15.14
C LEU A 581 -1.74 -22.34 -15.23
N LYS A 582 -1.14 -22.65 -16.38
CA LYS A 582 0.31 -22.47 -16.61
C LYS A 582 0.69 -21.00 -16.55
N PHE A 583 -0.13 -20.12 -17.12
CA PHE A 583 0.07 -18.67 -17.02
C PHE A 583 0.06 -18.19 -15.56
N THR A 584 -0.94 -18.60 -14.78
CA THR A 584 -1.05 -18.28 -13.35
C THR A 584 0.15 -18.80 -12.55
N VAL A 585 0.61 -20.03 -12.82
CA VAL A 585 1.81 -20.57 -12.18
C VAL A 585 3.04 -19.73 -12.50
N TRP A 586 3.20 -19.24 -13.73
CA TRP A 586 4.32 -18.36 -14.06
C TRP A 586 4.26 -17.00 -13.37
N VAL A 587 3.06 -16.43 -13.24
CA VAL A 587 2.87 -15.21 -12.46
C VAL A 587 3.23 -15.45 -10.99
N ALA A 588 2.78 -16.55 -10.40
CA ALA A 588 3.12 -16.93 -9.02
C ALA A 588 4.64 -17.13 -8.84
N ILE A 589 5.29 -17.85 -9.75
CA ILE A 589 6.75 -18.02 -9.75
C ILE A 589 7.45 -16.68 -9.83
N SER A 590 7.01 -15.77 -10.71
CA SER A 590 7.57 -14.42 -10.83
C SER A 590 7.51 -13.66 -9.51
N VAL A 591 6.34 -13.60 -8.88
CA VAL A 591 6.11 -12.88 -7.61
C VAL A 591 6.90 -13.51 -6.46
N VAL A 592 6.81 -14.84 -6.29
CA VAL A 592 7.49 -15.56 -5.21
C VAL A 592 9.00 -15.45 -5.38
N THR A 593 9.51 -15.60 -6.60
CA THR A 593 10.95 -15.53 -6.85
C THR A 593 11.49 -14.15 -6.51
N ALA A 594 10.86 -13.08 -7.03
CA ALA A 594 11.27 -11.71 -6.70
C ALA A 594 11.19 -11.44 -5.18
N SER A 595 10.12 -11.89 -4.51
CA SER A 595 9.95 -11.70 -3.07
C SER A 595 11.01 -12.44 -2.26
N LEU A 596 11.31 -13.70 -2.61
CA LEU A 596 12.34 -14.49 -1.91
C LEU A 596 13.73 -13.86 -2.08
N PHE A 597 14.07 -13.36 -3.27
CA PHE A 597 15.38 -12.72 -3.48
C PHE A 597 15.53 -11.40 -2.72
N GLU A 598 14.44 -10.66 -2.57
CA GLU A 598 14.42 -9.44 -1.78
C GLU A 598 14.48 -9.74 -0.28
N ILE A 599 13.66 -10.68 0.20
CA ILE A 599 13.48 -10.98 1.63
C ILE A 599 14.66 -11.78 2.21
N ILE A 600 15.10 -12.86 1.57
CA ILE A 600 16.05 -13.82 2.16
C ILE A 600 17.35 -13.15 2.65
N PRO A 601 18.03 -12.27 1.88
CA PRO A 601 19.28 -11.67 2.32
C PRO A 601 19.12 -10.81 3.59
N THR A 602 17.96 -10.15 3.77
CA THR A 602 17.66 -9.34 4.95
C THR A 602 17.65 -10.18 6.23
N PHE A 603 17.10 -11.40 6.17
CA PHE A 603 16.99 -12.31 7.32
C PHE A 603 18.21 -13.23 7.49
N ALA A 604 18.90 -13.62 6.41
CA ALA A 604 20.00 -14.58 6.46
C ALA A 604 21.34 -13.96 6.92
N ILE A 605 21.55 -12.67 6.67
CA ILE A 605 22.83 -11.99 6.95
C ILE A 605 22.76 -11.34 8.34
N LYS A 606 23.26 -12.04 9.37
CA LYS A 606 23.25 -11.55 10.77
C LYS A 606 23.92 -10.19 10.97
N SER A 607 24.87 -9.80 10.12
CA SER A 607 25.50 -8.48 10.18
C SER A 607 24.58 -7.32 9.79
N ASN A 608 23.40 -7.59 9.23
CA ASN A 608 22.42 -6.57 8.86
C ASN A 608 21.77 -5.89 10.06
N VAL A 609 21.56 -6.61 11.17
CA VAL A 609 20.97 -6.08 12.41
C VAL A 609 21.85 -6.51 13.57
N LYS A 610 22.84 -5.69 13.91
CA LYS A 610 23.68 -5.93 15.09
C LYS A 610 22.90 -5.57 16.35
N THR A 611 22.72 -6.53 17.25
CA THR A 611 22.17 -6.28 18.58
C THR A 611 23.12 -5.41 19.39
N ILE A 612 22.56 -4.50 20.20
CA ILE A 612 23.31 -3.65 21.11
C ILE A 612 23.06 -4.17 22.53
N GLU A 613 24.09 -4.55 23.27
CA GLU A 613 23.97 -5.20 24.58
C GLU A 613 23.26 -4.32 25.63
N ALA A 614 23.45 -3.00 25.52
CA ALA A 614 22.80 -2.02 26.38
C ALA A 614 21.28 -1.94 26.15
N VAL A 615 20.78 -2.31 24.96
CA VAL A 615 19.35 -2.25 24.65
C VAL A 615 18.61 -3.37 25.38
N LYS A 616 17.66 -2.99 26.25
CA LYS A 616 16.87 -3.92 27.08
C LYS A 616 15.41 -3.98 26.61
N PRO A 617 14.70 -5.10 26.84
CA PRO A 617 13.24 -5.15 26.66
C PRO A 617 12.55 -4.02 27.42
N TYR A 618 11.40 -3.59 26.92
CA TYR A 618 10.52 -2.66 27.63
C TYR A 618 10.05 -3.27 28.95
N THR A 619 9.87 -2.47 30.00
CA THR A 619 9.12 -2.96 31.17
C THR A 619 7.66 -3.26 30.79
N PRO A 620 6.89 -4.01 31.59
CA PRO A 620 5.48 -4.25 31.30
C PRO A 620 4.65 -2.97 31.13
N LEU A 621 4.94 -1.91 31.91
CA LEU A 621 4.25 -0.61 31.78
C LEU A 621 4.66 0.12 30.50
N GLU A 622 5.95 0.11 30.14
CA GLU A 622 6.45 0.71 28.90
C GLU A 622 5.91 0.00 27.65
N LEU A 623 5.80 -1.33 27.68
CA LEU A 623 5.20 -2.12 26.62
C LEU A 623 3.73 -1.71 26.40
N TYR A 624 2.98 -1.49 27.47
CA TYR A 624 1.61 -1.00 27.36
C TYR A 624 1.53 0.46 26.92
N GLY A 625 2.43 1.32 27.40
CA GLY A 625 2.57 2.70 26.92
C GLY A 625 2.80 2.78 25.42
N ARG A 626 3.63 1.89 24.89
CA ARG A 626 3.85 1.72 23.45
C ARG A 626 2.59 1.26 22.72
N ASP A 627 1.81 0.36 23.31
CA ASP A 627 0.53 -0.05 22.72
C ASP A 627 -0.48 1.10 22.68
N ILE A 628 -0.46 2.01 23.66
CA ILE A 628 -1.24 3.25 23.62
C ILE A 628 -0.73 4.18 22.50
N TYR A 629 0.59 4.36 22.37
CA TYR A 629 1.19 5.15 21.27
C TYR A 629 0.71 4.66 19.88
N ILE A 630 0.62 3.34 19.71
CA ILE A 630 0.08 2.68 18.52
C ILE A 630 -1.43 2.93 18.38
N ALA A 631 -2.20 2.72 19.45
CA ALA A 631 -3.66 2.85 19.43
C ALA A 631 -4.12 4.28 19.14
N GLU A 632 -3.38 5.27 19.64
CA GLU A 632 -3.63 6.69 19.37
C GLU A 632 -3.10 7.17 18.02
N GLY A 633 -2.41 6.31 17.28
CA GLY A 633 -1.89 6.61 15.96
C GLY A 633 -0.80 7.69 15.98
N CYS A 634 -0.03 7.81 17.07
CA CYS A 634 1.00 8.85 17.23
C CYS A 634 2.09 8.75 16.13
N TYR A 635 2.35 7.53 15.64
CA TYR A 635 3.27 7.23 14.54
C TYR A 635 2.90 7.89 13.20
N ASN A 636 1.64 8.32 13.05
CA ASN A 636 1.17 9.05 11.86
C ASN A 636 1.69 10.50 11.83
N CYS A 637 2.11 11.02 12.98
CA CYS A 637 2.57 12.39 13.17
C CYS A 637 4.06 12.46 13.49
N HIS A 638 4.52 11.51 14.32
CA HIS A 638 5.84 11.44 14.89
C HIS A 638 6.53 10.14 14.48
N SER A 639 7.68 10.25 13.82
CA SER A 639 8.54 9.09 13.60
C SER A 639 9.39 8.80 14.83
N GLN A 640 9.91 7.58 14.89
CA GLN A 640 10.97 7.17 15.82
C GLN A 640 12.19 6.68 15.03
N MET A 641 12.74 7.55 14.15
CA MET A 641 13.84 7.21 13.25
C MET A 641 14.60 8.47 12.84
N VAL A 642 15.55 8.89 13.67
CA VAL A 642 16.50 9.98 13.36
C VAL A 642 17.44 9.51 12.26
N ARG A 643 17.39 10.18 11.11
CA ARG A 643 18.18 9.82 9.92
C ARG A 643 19.64 10.29 10.07
N PRO A 644 20.62 9.62 9.44
CA PRO A 644 22.03 10.04 9.43
C PRO A 644 22.27 11.20 8.45
N LEU A 645 21.49 12.27 8.59
CA LEU A 645 21.61 13.51 7.84
C LEU A 645 21.92 14.61 8.85
N ARG A 646 22.87 15.50 8.54
CA ARG A 646 23.35 16.53 9.49
C ARG A 646 22.18 17.31 10.13
N PHE A 647 21.24 17.77 9.33
CA PHE A 647 20.11 18.57 9.82
C PHE A 647 19.10 17.80 10.70
N GLU A 648 19.12 16.47 10.64
CA GLU A 648 18.35 15.61 11.55
C GLU A 648 19.11 15.42 12.86
N THR A 649 20.41 15.14 12.78
CA THR A 649 21.22 14.87 13.97
C THR A 649 21.43 16.11 14.83
N GLU A 650 21.61 17.28 14.23
CA GLU A 650 21.71 18.56 14.94
C GLU A 650 20.40 18.92 15.67
N ARG A 651 19.26 18.47 15.14
CA ARG A 651 17.93 18.79 15.69
C ARG A 651 17.45 17.79 16.75
N PHE A 652 17.67 16.50 16.50
CA PHE A 652 17.07 15.42 17.28
C PHE A 652 18.09 14.62 18.10
N GLY A 653 19.39 14.81 17.88
CA GLY A 653 20.46 14.06 18.53
C GLY A 653 21.00 12.92 17.65
N GLU A 654 21.71 11.95 18.25
CA GLU A 654 22.37 10.89 17.50
C GLU A 654 21.40 10.10 16.60
N TYR A 655 21.82 9.83 15.36
CA TYR A 655 21.04 9.03 14.40
C TYR A 655 20.72 7.64 14.95
N SER A 656 19.63 7.06 14.46
CA SER A 656 19.14 5.77 14.97
C SER A 656 19.83 4.59 14.31
N LYS A 657 20.14 3.57 15.11
CA LYS A 657 20.84 2.35 14.72
C LYS A 657 19.86 1.17 14.71
N ALA A 658 20.05 0.22 13.79
CA ALA A 658 19.17 -0.95 13.65
C ALA A 658 18.99 -1.73 14.96
N GLY A 659 20.07 -1.81 15.76
CA GLY A 659 20.10 -2.53 17.04
C GLY A 659 19.23 -1.93 18.14
N GLU A 660 18.77 -0.68 18.00
CA GLU A 660 17.90 -0.01 18.97
C GLU A 660 16.43 -0.46 18.85
N PHE A 661 16.05 -1.03 17.71
CA PHE A 661 14.68 -1.43 17.39
C PHE A 661 14.45 -2.94 17.51
N VAL A 662 15.37 -3.70 18.11
CA VAL A 662 15.34 -5.18 18.10
C VAL A 662 14.18 -5.79 18.88
N TYR A 663 13.54 -5.01 19.76
CA TYR A 663 12.35 -5.40 20.52
C TYR A 663 11.08 -4.67 20.05
N ASP A 664 11.15 -3.95 18.93
CA ASP A 664 10.01 -3.20 18.39
C ASP A 664 9.18 -4.03 17.44
N HIS A 665 8.06 -4.55 17.95
CA HIS A 665 7.06 -5.30 17.21
C HIS A 665 5.74 -4.51 17.14
N PRO A 666 5.40 -3.82 16.04
CA PRO A 666 6.21 -3.50 14.85
C PRO A 666 6.98 -2.17 15.00
N PHE A 667 7.93 -1.87 14.12
CA PHE A 667 8.67 -0.58 14.11
C PHE A 667 7.72 0.65 14.02
N GLN A 668 8.16 1.82 14.51
CA GLN A 668 7.36 3.07 14.54
C GLN A 668 8.02 4.24 13.79
N TRP A 669 8.57 3.99 12.60
CA TRP A 669 9.35 4.99 11.85
C TRP A 669 8.49 5.97 11.05
N GLY A 670 7.21 5.65 10.80
CA GLY A 670 6.29 6.51 10.05
C GLY A 670 6.66 6.67 8.56
N SER A 671 5.78 7.35 7.81
CA SER A 671 6.00 7.73 6.39
C SER A 671 5.96 9.24 6.15
N ARG A 672 5.54 10.01 7.17
CA ARG A 672 5.40 11.46 7.17
C ARG A 672 5.68 11.99 8.58
N ARG A 673 6.15 13.25 8.67
CA ARG A 673 6.23 14.03 9.90
C ARG A 673 5.39 15.30 9.79
N ILE A 674 4.52 15.48 10.77
CA ILE A 674 3.84 16.74 11.08
C ILE A 674 4.08 17.18 12.53
N GLY A 675 4.73 16.32 13.32
CA GLY A 675 5.42 16.65 14.56
C GLY A 675 6.89 16.22 14.49
N PRO A 676 7.70 16.59 15.50
CA PRO A 676 9.12 16.22 15.58
C PRO A 676 9.33 14.70 15.70
N ASP A 677 10.53 14.22 15.35
CA ASP A 677 10.93 12.85 15.66
C ASP A 677 11.04 12.65 17.18
N LEU A 678 10.64 11.47 17.66
CA LEU A 678 10.58 11.15 19.09
C LEU A 678 11.58 10.10 19.55
N HIS A 679 12.44 9.54 18.69
CA HIS A 679 13.31 8.44 19.12
C HIS A 679 14.28 8.82 20.26
N ARG A 680 14.62 10.10 20.39
CA ARG A 680 15.46 10.65 21.47
C ARG A 680 14.69 11.47 22.50
N ILE A 681 13.35 11.36 22.55
CA ILE A 681 12.54 12.26 23.38
C ILE A 681 12.81 12.06 24.88
N GLY A 682 13.09 10.84 25.34
CA GLY A 682 13.39 10.59 26.77
C GLY A 682 14.66 11.28 27.26
N ILE A 683 15.61 11.57 26.37
CA ILE A 683 16.82 12.34 26.67
C ILE A 683 16.55 13.84 26.56
N ARG A 684 15.91 14.27 25.46
CA ARG A 684 15.66 15.69 25.18
C ARG A 684 14.63 16.31 26.14
N GLN A 685 13.77 15.48 26.71
CA GLN A 685 12.73 15.88 27.64
C GLN A 685 12.47 14.77 28.65
N SER A 686 13.08 14.87 29.83
CA SER A 686 13.04 13.86 30.90
C SER A 686 11.99 14.12 31.97
N SER A 687 11.28 15.27 31.92
CA SER A 687 10.24 15.62 32.89
C SER A 687 8.94 14.84 32.63
N VAL A 688 8.48 14.11 33.65
CA VAL A 688 7.15 13.47 33.67
C VAL A 688 6.05 14.53 33.59
N ALA A 689 6.17 15.62 34.35
CA ALA A 689 5.17 16.68 34.38
C ALA A 689 5.02 17.37 33.02
N TRP A 690 6.12 17.60 32.31
CA TRP A 690 6.07 18.14 30.95
C TRP A 690 5.30 17.21 30.01
N HIS A 691 5.61 15.91 30.01
CA HIS A 691 4.93 14.93 29.12
C HIS A 691 3.44 14.84 29.39
N VAL A 692 3.05 14.72 30.66
CA VAL A 692 1.64 14.65 31.07
C VAL A 692 0.90 15.93 30.69
N THR A 693 1.47 17.10 30.98
CA THR A 693 0.85 18.39 30.65
C THR A 693 0.75 18.61 29.14
N HIS A 694 1.79 18.23 28.38
CA HIS A 694 1.80 18.28 26.93
C HIS A 694 0.75 17.35 26.30
N LEU A 695 0.57 16.15 26.83
CA LEU A 695 -0.43 15.20 26.32
C LEU A 695 -1.86 15.67 26.64
N ILE A 696 -2.10 16.26 27.82
CA ILE A 696 -3.41 16.81 28.19
C ILE A 696 -3.75 18.01 27.30
N ASP A 697 -2.85 18.99 27.17
CA ASP A 697 -3.02 20.11 26.25
C ASP A 697 -1.68 20.51 25.62
N PRO A 698 -1.42 20.09 24.36
CA PRO A 698 -0.18 20.41 23.67
C PRO A 698 0.08 21.93 23.54
N ARG A 699 -0.96 22.77 23.62
CA ARG A 699 -0.86 24.22 23.45
C ARG A 699 -0.30 24.94 24.67
N THR A 700 -0.30 24.30 25.83
CA THR A 700 0.32 24.84 27.05
C THR A 700 1.85 24.91 26.95
N THR A 701 2.45 23.95 26.24
CA THR A 701 3.90 23.86 26.05
C THR A 701 4.34 24.35 24.67
N SER A 702 3.45 24.27 23.67
CA SER A 702 3.69 24.73 22.30
C SER A 702 2.44 25.40 21.73
N GLN A 703 2.34 26.72 21.87
CA GLN A 703 1.12 27.49 21.61
C GLN A 703 0.50 27.26 20.22
N THR A 704 1.32 27.02 19.19
CA THR A 704 0.87 26.82 17.80
C THR A 704 0.70 25.35 17.42
N SER A 705 0.74 24.43 18.39
CA SER A 705 0.68 22.99 18.13
C SER A 705 -0.61 22.55 17.44
N ILE A 706 -0.44 21.78 16.36
CA ILE A 706 -1.54 21.10 15.66
C ILE A 706 -1.87 19.71 16.22
N MET A 707 -1.13 19.27 17.25
CA MET A 707 -1.36 17.99 17.90
C MET A 707 -2.74 17.97 18.59
N PRO A 708 -3.50 16.86 18.47
CA PRO A 708 -4.72 16.67 19.26
C PRO A 708 -4.40 16.57 20.75
N SER A 709 -5.37 16.90 21.60
CA SER A 709 -5.32 16.59 23.03
C SER A 709 -5.58 15.10 23.26
N TYR A 710 -4.87 14.53 24.23
CA TYR A 710 -5.02 13.15 24.71
C TYR A 710 -5.50 13.11 26.18
N GLU A 711 -6.26 14.12 26.61
CA GLU A 711 -6.75 14.26 27.99
C GLU A 711 -7.59 13.06 28.45
N HIS A 712 -8.23 12.31 27.55
CA HIS A 712 -8.96 11.08 27.87
C HIS A 712 -8.07 10.00 28.49
N LEU A 713 -6.77 9.97 28.17
CA LEU A 713 -5.84 9.00 28.76
C LEU A 713 -5.60 9.24 30.25
N ALA A 714 -5.86 10.45 30.75
CA ALA A 714 -5.82 10.77 32.17
C ALA A 714 -7.11 10.35 32.91
N LEU A 715 -8.15 9.92 32.18
CA LEU A 715 -9.44 9.49 32.71
C LEU A 715 -9.65 7.98 32.63
N GLU A 716 -8.72 7.26 31.98
CA GLU A 716 -8.81 5.83 31.74
C GLU A 716 -7.72 5.09 32.51
N ASP A 717 -8.09 4.05 33.26
CA ASP A 717 -7.15 3.24 34.02
C ASP A 717 -6.35 2.28 33.12
N THR A 718 -5.14 1.95 33.57
CA THR A 718 -4.30 0.92 32.97
C THR A 718 -4.84 -0.48 33.32
N PRO A 719 -5.16 -1.34 32.33
CA PRO A 719 -5.62 -2.71 32.57
C PRO A 719 -4.42 -3.62 32.88
N TYR A 720 -3.89 -3.53 34.11
CA TYR A 720 -2.67 -4.23 34.53
C TYR A 720 -2.73 -5.76 34.32
N GLU A 721 -3.90 -6.38 34.46
CA GLU A 721 -4.07 -7.83 34.30
C GLU A 721 -3.82 -8.31 32.86
N ASP A 722 -4.05 -7.45 31.86
CA ASP A 722 -3.81 -7.78 30.45
C ASP A 722 -2.30 -7.90 30.14
N LEU A 723 -1.43 -7.38 31.00
CA LEU A 723 0.02 -7.33 30.76
C LEU A 723 0.66 -8.72 30.76
N VAL A 724 0.11 -9.68 31.50
CA VAL A 724 0.59 -11.07 31.51
C VAL A 724 0.55 -11.67 30.09
N ALA A 725 -0.56 -11.44 29.37
CA ALA A 725 -0.72 -11.93 28.00
C ALA A 725 0.19 -11.21 27.01
N ARG A 726 0.39 -9.89 27.19
CA ARG A 726 1.25 -9.07 26.32
C ARG A 726 2.72 -9.42 26.46
N VAL A 727 3.23 -9.51 27.69
CA VAL A 727 4.59 -9.95 27.98
C VAL A 727 4.79 -11.40 27.51
N GLY A 728 3.79 -12.27 27.72
CA GLY A 728 3.81 -13.64 27.22
C GLY A 728 3.94 -13.74 25.69
N ALA A 729 3.20 -12.91 24.94
CA ALA A 729 3.30 -12.86 23.48
C ALA A 729 4.68 -12.37 23.02
N MET A 730 5.25 -11.34 23.67
CA MET A 730 6.60 -10.87 23.36
C MET A 730 7.66 -11.93 23.70
N ARG A 731 7.52 -12.65 24.81
CA ARG A 731 8.38 -13.79 25.16
C ARG A 731 8.29 -14.90 24.13
N PHE A 732 7.09 -15.22 23.63
CA PHE A 732 6.90 -16.18 22.54
C PHE A 732 7.62 -15.76 21.25
N LEU A 733 7.69 -14.46 20.97
CA LEU A 733 8.45 -13.88 19.86
C LEU A 733 9.98 -13.86 20.08
N GLY A 734 10.45 -14.32 21.25
CA GLY A 734 11.88 -14.40 21.57
C GLY A 734 12.45 -13.16 22.26
N VAL A 735 11.61 -12.22 22.70
CA VAL A 735 12.05 -11.12 23.58
C VAL A 735 12.44 -11.70 24.94
N PRO A 736 13.61 -11.37 25.51
CA PRO A 736 14.18 -12.06 26.66
C PRO A 736 13.55 -11.64 28.01
N TYR A 737 12.24 -11.81 28.15
CA TYR A 737 11.56 -11.74 29.44
C TYR A 737 11.68 -13.07 30.20
N SER A 738 11.90 -12.99 31.51
CA SER A 738 11.82 -14.13 32.42
C SER A 738 10.37 -14.56 32.66
N GLU A 739 10.17 -15.80 33.14
CA GLU A 739 8.84 -16.28 33.54
C GLU A 739 8.28 -15.50 34.74
N GLU A 740 9.17 -15.01 35.60
CA GLU A 740 8.82 -14.17 36.74
C GLU A 740 8.32 -12.80 36.27
N GLU A 741 8.99 -12.16 35.33
CA GLU A 741 8.53 -10.89 34.73
C GLU A 741 7.19 -11.03 34.01
N GLN A 742 6.93 -12.18 33.38
CA GLN A 742 5.64 -12.46 32.76
C GLN A 742 4.54 -12.64 33.82
N THR A 743 4.80 -13.43 34.87
CA THR A 743 3.80 -13.77 35.89
C THR A 743 3.48 -12.59 36.78
N ASN A 744 4.49 -11.79 37.15
CA ASN A 744 4.39 -10.62 38.00
C ASN A 744 4.29 -9.31 37.19
N ALA A 745 3.93 -9.38 35.91
CA ALA A 745 3.82 -8.21 35.04
C ALA A 745 2.89 -7.10 35.62
N PRO A 746 1.72 -7.42 36.21
CA PRO A 746 0.86 -6.43 36.84
C PRO A 746 1.56 -5.69 37.99
N GLU A 747 2.21 -6.41 38.89
CA GLU A 747 2.88 -5.85 40.07
C GLU A 747 4.07 -4.98 39.68
N ILE A 748 4.90 -5.43 38.73
CA ILE A 748 6.04 -4.67 38.19
C ILE A 748 5.55 -3.35 37.58
N ALA A 749 4.47 -3.40 36.79
CA ALA A 749 3.90 -2.22 36.16
C ALA A 749 3.32 -1.23 37.18
N ARG A 750 2.59 -1.72 38.20
CA ARG A 750 2.06 -0.87 39.28
C ARG A 750 3.18 -0.19 40.07
N ALA A 751 4.26 -0.90 40.38
CA ALA A 751 5.40 -0.33 41.08
C ALA A 751 6.06 0.80 40.28
N GLN A 752 6.28 0.61 38.97
CA GLN A 752 6.81 1.66 38.10
C GLN A 752 5.84 2.84 37.96
N ALA A 753 4.54 2.56 37.83
CA ALA A 753 3.50 3.58 37.70
C ALA A 753 3.39 4.44 38.97
N ALA A 754 3.47 3.85 40.16
CA ALA A 754 3.50 4.56 41.43
C ALA A 754 4.73 5.46 41.56
N ALA A 755 5.91 4.97 41.16
CA ALA A 755 7.14 5.76 41.16
C ALA A 755 7.06 6.97 40.21
N LEU A 756 6.53 6.79 39.01
CA LEU A 756 6.30 7.88 38.06
C LEU A 756 5.22 8.85 38.54
N GLY A 757 4.17 8.36 39.19
CA GLY A 757 3.14 9.17 39.82
C GLY A 757 3.71 10.07 40.93
N ALA A 758 4.58 9.54 41.79
CA ALA A 758 5.28 10.35 42.79
C ALA A 758 6.17 11.42 42.14
N ARG A 759 6.95 11.04 41.12
CA ARG A 759 7.79 11.98 40.35
C ARG A 759 6.97 13.08 39.67
N LEU A 760 5.79 12.75 39.15
CA LEU A 760 4.88 13.72 38.55
C LEU A 760 4.50 14.81 39.55
N VAL A 761 4.16 14.43 40.80
CA VAL A 761 3.81 15.37 41.86
C VAL A 761 5.02 16.21 42.27
N ASP A 762 6.19 15.59 42.43
CA ASP A 762 7.44 16.29 42.76
C ASP A 762 7.83 17.33 41.69
N GLU A 763 7.51 17.06 40.42
CA GLU A 763 7.71 17.96 39.29
C GLU A 763 6.57 18.99 39.11
N ASN A 764 5.67 19.14 40.09
CA ASN A 764 4.49 20.03 40.08
C ASN A 764 3.45 19.72 38.99
N GLY A 765 3.33 18.45 38.60
CA GLY A 765 2.27 17.98 37.73
C GLY A 765 0.98 17.62 38.46
N PRO A 766 -0.08 17.21 37.73
CA PRO A 766 -1.36 16.83 38.33
C PRO A 766 -1.27 15.58 39.22
N GLU A 767 -1.90 15.60 40.39
CA GLU A 767 -1.96 14.45 41.30
C GLU A 767 -2.97 13.38 40.84
N GLY A 768 -2.85 12.17 41.39
CA GLY A 768 -3.86 11.10 41.23
C GLY A 768 -3.84 10.37 39.88
N LEU A 769 -2.82 10.58 39.05
CA LEU A 769 -2.75 9.99 37.70
C LEU A 769 -1.94 8.67 37.63
N ALA A 770 -1.37 8.19 38.75
CA ALA A 770 -0.43 7.06 38.77
C ALA A 770 -0.93 5.83 38.00
N ASP A 771 -2.19 5.42 38.21
CA ASP A 771 -2.75 4.21 37.61
C ASP A 771 -3.37 4.42 36.20
N THR A 772 -3.30 5.63 35.66
CA THR A 772 -3.97 5.99 34.40
C THR A 772 -3.11 5.68 33.16
N LYS A 773 -3.75 5.57 32.00
CA LYS A 773 -3.08 5.29 30.71
C LYS A 773 -2.08 6.37 30.33
N ILE A 774 -2.29 7.62 30.74
CA ILE A 774 -1.35 8.71 30.43
C ILE A 774 0.03 8.45 31.04
N ILE A 775 0.10 7.89 32.25
CA ILE A 775 1.37 7.53 32.90
C ILE A 775 2.03 6.36 32.17
N ALA A 776 1.27 5.37 31.72
CA ALA A 776 1.83 4.27 30.93
C ALA A 776 2.46 4.80 29.62
N LEU A 777 1.76 5.68 28.89
CA LEU A 777 2.31 6.33 27.69
C LEU A 777 3.55 7.17 28.01
N THR A 778 3.52 7.95 29.10
CA THR A 778 4.68 8.74 29.55
C THR A 778 5.88 7.86 29.89
N ALA A 779 5.68 6.69 30.53
CA ALA A 779 6.75 5.73 30.80
C ALA A 779 7.46 5.31 29.51
N TYR A 780 6.70 4.97 28.47
CA TYR A 780 7.24 4.64 27.16
C TYR A 780 7.99 5.81 26.51
N LEU A 781 7.47 7.03 26.56
CA LEU A 781 8.13 8.20 25.97
C LEU A 781 9.46 8.52 26.67
N LEU A 782 9.50 8.45 28.00
CA LEU A 782 10.71 8.63 28.80
C LEU A 782 11.76 7.55 28.51
N ARG A 783 11.31 6.37 28.09
CA ARG A 783 12.16 5.25 27.73
C ARG A 783 12.82 5.39 26.35
N LEU A 784 12.29 6.22 25.45
CA LEU A 784 12.81 6.35 24.09
C LEU A 784 14.19 7.01 24.04
N GLY A 785 15.16 6.23 23.57
CA GLY A 785 16.52 6.66 23.25
C GLY A 785 17.51 6.60 24.41
N THR A 786 17.11 6.16 25.60
CA THR A 786 17.88 6.28 26.84
C THR A 786 18.94 5.19 27.06
N ASP A 787 18.70 3.96 26.61
CA ASP A 787 19.60 2.82 26.85
C ASP A 787 20.76 2.70 25.85
N ALA A 788 20.71 3.34 24.69
CA ALA A 788 21.86 3.41 23.78
C ALA A 788 22.95 4.40 24.23
N THR A 789 22.60 5.34 25.12
CA THR A 789 23.50 6.38 25.64
C THR A 789 23.97 6.14 27.07
N GLY A 790 23.48 5.07 27.73
CA GLY A 790 23.77 4.80 29.14
C GLY A 790 23.05 5.74 30.12
N PHE A 791 22.06 6.50 29.65
CA PHE A 791 21.31 7.47 30.45
C PHE A 791 20.10 6.78 31.11
N ASN A 792 20.13 6.52 32.41
CA ASN A 792 19.03 5.80 33.08
C ASN A 792 17.99 6.80 33.64
N ALA A 793 17.02 7.24 32.82
CA ALA A 793 16.02 8.24 33.20
C ALA A 793 15.01 7.78 34.29
N THR A 794 15.03 6.50 34.68
CA THR A 794 14.18 5.93 35.73
C THR A 794 14.72 6.12 37.14
N VAL A 795 15.97 6.56 37.28
CA VAL A 795 16.56 6.91 38.58
C VAL A 795 17.06 8.34 38.46
N GLY A 796 16.46 9.26 39.21
CA GLY A 796 16.93 10.64 39.31
C GLY A 796 18.28 10.69 39.99
N GLU A 797 19.36 10.41 39.25
CA GLU A 797 20.72 10.73 39.65
C GLU A 797 21.29 11.73 38.64
N GLY A 798 21.36 12.98 39.09
CA GLY A 798 22.00 14.05 38.35
C GLY A 798 23.48 13.77 38.17
N ALA A 799 23.97 14.01 36.95
CA ALA A 799 25.38 14.24 36.70
C ALA A 799 25.54 15.72 36.32
N GLN A 800 26.36 16.41 37.13
CA GLN A 800 26.87 17.77 36.91
C GLN A 800 27.67 17.89 35.61
#